data_AF-A0A535A013-F1
#
_entry.id   AF-A0A535A013-F1
#
_cell.length_a   1.000
_cell.length_b   1.000
_cell.length_c   1.000
_cell.angle_alpha   90.00
_cell.angle_beta   90.00
_cell.angle_gamma   90.00
#
_symmetry.space_group_name_H-M   'P 1'
#
loop_
_entity.id
_entity.type
_entity.pdbx_description
1 polymer ?
#
loop_
_entity_poly.entity_id
_entity_poly.type
_entity_poly.pdbx_seq_one_letter_code
_entity_poly.pdbx_strand_id
1 'polypeptide(L)'
;MRTAASWFVLAAFALAADAAACTATSAAHPRWTLASDGGVAWLVTPCGERFYSVGINGLDGGSPVRRRTAYHWARFFPDFASWLTTTRARAAGWGFNTASAGSLPPHVLRMPEIPNLALGQTATFHWVDPFAPAAERRMRAWAHRLVAPYRADRYRIGYFTDNEVGWWNGALFNFFAQQPATNQTKQRLIALLREHYGGDWARFQHDFVPPAGVGSFDGLLAETADHPRLRPGGAGIQVVRRWTGLVAERYYRLVHAALRAADPDAVNFGDRLPIYYDPAAVRAMAPWVDAIATNYNVDSPDGWIAPYYFEGLHQLSGGKPVLVTEWFFAAAENRTGNRNNGHLMTVATQAERARGAAAAAEGFARQPAVVGSHWFQYYDHPRGGRQDGEDYDFGLVDVNDRPYEGLVAALARTNGHLAVVHRDSADGPRPRFSGAWTMPRADIDPRDRSLGEWPKDTALVPSLATPAGEVPFGDLLLAWNGEGLALGLVAMDYYDPHLLAYGDEFPRGEAFRVDWGVDAGAGPRRLSLSIIPPKVFPKKSAPQMRAELCYDEHGRCDPVPGAVAVYFGSDQPRITVEATVPWRALGVAGPPPRPLRMQLAATAFHRSRWMSWNGLPPDEAMKDAAGWRDVARRD
;
A
#
# COMPACT_ATOMS: atom_id res chain seq x y z
N MET A 1 -65.23 -11.75 -21.82
CA MET A 1 -64.27 -11.47 -22.92
C MET A 1 -64.20 -9.96 -23.12
N ARG A 2 -63.23 -9.32 -22.46
CA ARG A 2 -62.85 -7.91 -22.64
C ARG A 2 -61.53 -7.73 -21.90
N THR A 3 -60.59 -7.17 -22.64
CA THR A 3 -59.23 -6.76 -22.29
C THR A 3 -59.22 -5.71 -21.19
N ALA A 4 -58.32 -5.82 -20.23
CA ALA A 4 -58.01 -4.76 -19.27
C ALA A 4 -56.49 -4.53 -19.28
N ALA A 5 -56.12 -3.31 -19.68
CA ALA A 5 -54.78 -2.82 -19.85
C ALA A 5 -54.10 -2.60 -18.49
N SER A 6 -52.88 -3.12 -18.33
CA SER A 6 -51.97 -2.76 -17.24
C SER A 6 -51.04 -1.66 -17.71
N TRP A 7 -51.09 -0.54 -16.98
CA TRP A 7 -50.30 0.66 -17.20
C TRP A 7 -48.85 0.41 -16.82
N PHE A 8 -47.92 0.56 -17.78
CA PHE A 8 -46.50 0.69 -17.50
C PHE A 8 -46.21 2.14 -17.12
N VAL A 9 -45.81 2.37 -15.88
CA VAL A 9 -45.21 3.62 -15.43
C VAL A 9 -43.80 3.70 -16.00
N LEU A 10 -43.63 4.51 -17.04
CA LEU A 10 -42.33 4.98 -17.51
C LEU A 10 -41.74 5.92 -16.46
N ALA A 11 -40.90 5.39 -15.57
CA ALA A 11 -39.99 6.21 -14.78
C ALA A 11 -38.91 6.75 -15.72
N ALA A 12 -39.00 8.03 -16.07
CA ALA A 12 -37.95 8.76 -16.76
C ALA A 12 -36.73 8.81 -15.86
N PHE A 13 -35.71 8.00 -16.16
CA PHE A 13 -34.36 8.26 -15.69
C PHE A 13 -33.93 9.58 -16.32
N ALA A 14 -33.84 10.63 -15.51
CA ALA A 14 -33.06 11.79 -15.87
C ALA A 14 -31.62 11.31 -16.04
N LEU A 15 -31.22 11.09 -17.30
CA LEU A 15 -29.83 11.03 -17.69
C LEU A 15 -29.18 12.30 -17.17
N ALA A 16 -28.37 12.18 -16.12
CA ALA A 16 -27.37 13.20 -15.82
C ALA A 16 -26.64 13.45 -17.12
N ALA A 17 -26.62 14.71 -17.56
CA ALA A 17 -25.99 15.11 -18.80
C ALA A 17 -24.62 14.45 -18.88
N ASP A 18 -24.45 13.60 -19.90
CA ASP A 18 -23.13 13.12 -20.32
C ASP A 18 -22.20 14.33 -20.28
N ALA A 19 -21.10 14.21 -19.55
CA ALA A 19 -19.94 15.04 -19.82
C ALA A 19 -19.63 14.81 -21.30
N ALA A 20 -20.12 15.70 -22.15
CA ALA A 20 -19.82 15.75 -23.56
C ALA A 20 -18.32 16.04 -23.63
N ALA A 21 -17.58 14.94 -23.61
CA ALA A 21 -16.15 14.86 -23.45
C ALA A 21 -15.47 15.93 -24.27
N CYS A 22 -14.50 16.62 -23.68
CA CYS A 22 -13.42 17.30 -24.35
C CYS A 22 -13.12 16.66 -25.73
N THR A 23 -13.78 17.16 -26.79
CA THR A 23 -13.59 16.64 -28.14
C THR A 23 -12.30 17.26 -28.66
N ALA A 24 -11.53 16.47 -29.39
CA ALA A 24 -10.15 16.75 -29.80
C ALA A 24 -9.92 18.09 -30.54
N THR A 25 -10.97 18.81 -30.92
CA THR A 25 -10.98 20.11 -31.59
C THR A 25 -11.12 21.32 -30.68
N SER A 26 -11.41 21.15 -29.38
CA SER A 26 -11.79 22.26 -28.49
C SER A 26 -10.69 22.76 -27.54
N ALA A 27 -9.64 21.97 -27.27
CA ALA A 27 -8.56 22.35 -26.35
C ALA A 27 -7.42 23.09 -27.07
N ALA A 28 -6.97 24.21 -26.51
CA ALA A 28 -5.84 24.99 -27.04
C ALA A 28 -4.48 24.25 -26.91
N HIS A 29 -4.33 23.37 -25.92
CA HIS A 29 -3.13 22.57 -25.67
C HIS A 29 -3.48 21.18 -25.10
N PRO A 30 -2.71 20.10 -25.39
CA PRO A 30 -3.00 18.73 -24.95
C PRO A 30 -2.64 18.45 -23.47
N ARG A 31 -2.54 19.48 -22.63
CA ARG A 31 -1.97 19.40 -21.29
C ARG A 31 -3.02 19.01 -20.26
N TRP A 32 -2.74 17.94 -19.52
CA TRP A 32 -3.46 17.60 -18.29
C TRP A 32 -2.83 18.32 -17.11
N THR A 33 -3.65 18.71 -16.13
CA THR A 33 -3.16 19.37 -14.91
C THR A 33 -3.79 18.78 -13.67
N LEU A 34 -3.39 19.27 -12.50
CA LEU A 34 -3.96 18.92 -11.21
C LEU A 34 -4.60 20.17 -10.61
N ALA A 35 -5.73 20.00 -9.93
CA ALA A 35 -6.38 21.07 -9.17
C ALA A 35 -6.84 20.54 -7.81
N SER A 36 -7.16 21.46 -6.90
CA SER A 36 -7.88 21.13 -5.67
C SER A 36 -9.07 22.06 -5.50
N ASP A 37 -10.25 21.49 -5.31
CA ASP A 37 -11.50 22.20 -5.09
C ASP A 37 -12.03 21.78 -3.72
N GLY A 38 -12.16 22.72 -2.77
CA GLY A 38 -12.69 22.41 -1.43
C GLY A 38 -11.89 21.37 -0.64
N GLY A 39 -10.60 21.18 -0.94
CA GLY A 39 -9.75 20.16 -0.31
C GLY A 39 -9.83 18.78 -0.97
N VAL A 40 -10.54 18.64 -2.10
CA VAL A 40 -10.58 17.44 -2.94
C VAL A 40 -9.66 17.66 -4.13
N ALA A 41 -8.74 16.73 -4.39
CA ALA A 41 -7.78 16.78 -5.48
C ALA A 41 -8.40 16.23 -6.76
N TRP A 42 -8.03 16.77 -7.92
CA TRP A 42 -8.55 16.33 -9.21
C TRP A 42 -7.48 16.29 -10.28
N LEU A 43 -7.59 15.35 -11.20
CA LEU A 43 -7.04 15.54 -12.53
C LEU A 43 -7.93 16.54 -13.28
N VAL A 44 -7.31 17.32 -14.15
CA VAL A 44 -8.00 18.31 -14.97
C VAL A 44 -7.71 18.00 -16.42
N THR A 45 -8.77 17.77 -17.20
CA THR A 45 -8.67 17.50 -18.63
C THR A 45 -8.06 18.69 -19.38
N PRO A 46 -7.56 18.51 -20.60
CA PRO A 46 -7.12 19.62 -21.44
C PRO A 46 -8.17 20.70 -21.70
N CYS A 47 -9.46 20.38 -21.50
CA CYS A 47 -10.57 21.32 -21.61
C CYS A 47 -10.95 22.00 -20.28
N GLY A 48 -10.26 21.69 -19.16
CA GLY A 48 -10.49 22.30 -17.85
C GLY A 48 -11.48 21.54 -16.96
N GLU A 49 -11.98 20.38 -17.38
CA GLU A 49 -12.97 19.60 -16.64
C GLU A 49 -12.33 18.80 -15.51
N ARG A 50 -13.04 18.62 -14.40
CA ARG A 50 -12.59 17.73 -13.31
C ARG A 50 -12.75 16.28 -13.72
N PHE A 51 -11.71 15.51 -13.48
CA PHE A 51 -11.59 14.14 -13.94
C PHE A 51 -11.14 13.24 -12.80
N TYR A 52 -11.95 12.23 -12.49
CA TYR A 52 -11.58 11.12 -11.61
C TYR A 52 -11.21 9.92 -12.50
N SER A 53 -9.97 9.46 -12.39
CA SER A 53 -9.43 8.42 -13.29
C SER A 53 -9.86 7.03 -12.84
N VAL A 54 -10.71 6.38 -13.64
CA VAL A 54 -11.17 4.99 -13.43
C VAL A 54 -10.50 4.13 -14.49
N GLY A 55 -9.41 3.46 -14.10
CA GLY A 55 -8.47 2.88 -15.06
C GLY A 55 -8.44 1.35 -15.10
N ILE A 56 -7.89 0.81 -16.20
CA ILE A 56 -7.56 -0.61 -16.35
C ILE A 56 -6.08 -0.73 -16.74
N ASN A 57 -5.32 -1.58 -16.03
CA ASN A 57 -3.98 -2.01 -16.43
C ASN A 57 -4.05 -3.18 -17.41
N GLY A 58 -3.06 -3.30 -18.29
CA GLY A 58 -2.98 -4.43 -19.21
C GLY A 58 -4.10 -4.47 -20.26
N LEU A 59 -4.60 -3.33 -20.74
CA LEU A 59 -5.49 -3.27 -21.91
C LEU A 59 -4.71 -3.53 -23.19
N ASP A 60 -4.20 -4.74 -23.31
CA ASP A 60 -3.48 -5.26 -24.46
C ASP A 60 -4.13 -6.53 -25.01
N GLY A 61 -3.69 -6.93 -26.20
CA GLY A 61 -4.23 -8.09 -26.89
C GLY A 61 -3.81 -9.45 -26.30
N GLY A 62 -3.08 -9.47 -25.18
CA GLY A 62 -2.45 -10.68 -24.64
C GLY A 62 -1.32 -11.22 -25.51
N SER A 63 -0.85 -12.42 -25.16
CA SER A 63 0.36 -13.01 -25.76
C SER A 63 0.10 -14.33 -26.48
N PRO A 64 0.67 -14.55 -27.68
CA PRO A 64 0.55 -15.83 -28.40
C PRO A 64 1.45 -16.93 -27.82
N VAL A 65 2.36 -16.61 -26.89
CA VAL A 65 3.49 -17.48 -26.46
C VAL A 65 3.01 -18.74 -25.72
N ARG A 66 1.84 -18.70 -25.06
CA ARG A 66 1.27 -19.85 -24.32
C ARG A 66 -0.11 -20.21 -24.84
N ARG A 67 -0.13 -20.74 -26.07
CA ARG A 67 -1.34 -21.11 -26.82
C ARG A 67 -2.26 -21.98 -25.94
N ARG A 68 -3.49 -21.49 -25.72
CA ARG A 68 -4.60 -22.08 -24.93
C ARG A 68 -4.57 -21.90 -23.41
N THR A 69 -3.47 -21.45 -22.79
CA THR A 69 -3.44 -21.21 -21.34
C THR A 69 -3.42 -19.74 -20.96
N ALA A 70 -2.90 -18.85 -21.81
CA ALA A 70 -2.95 -17.39 -21.61
C ALA A 70 -4.05 -16.72 -22.45
N TYR A 71 -4.51 -15.52 -22.11
CA TYR A 71 -5.35 -14.71 -23.00
C TYR A 71 -4.62 -14.33 -24.29
N HIS A 72 -5.32 -14.35 -25.42
CA HIS A 72 -4.82 -13.82 -26.70
C HIS A 72 -6.00 -13.50 -27.63
N TRP A 73 -6.10 -12.24 -28.04
CA TRP A 73 -7.24 -11.70 -28.79
C TRP A 73 -7.57 -12.51 -30.06
N ALA A 74 -6.56 -12.96 -30.80
CA ALA A 74 -6.73 -13.59 -32.11
C ALA A 74 -7.43 -14.97 -32.07
N ARG A 75 -7.78 -15.46 -30.87
CA ARG A 75 -8.61 -16.68 -30.71
C ARG A 75 -10.10 -16.39 -30.81
N PHE A 76 -10.50 -15.14 -30.58
CA PHE A 76 -11.91 -14.75 -30.40
C PHE A 76 -12.37 -13.71 -31.42
N PHE A 77 -11.42 -13.01 -32.07
CA PHE A 77 -11.71 -11.95 -33.02
C PHE A 77 -11.02 -12.21 -34.37
N PRO A 78 -11.67 -11.83 -35.49
CA PRO A 78 -11.12 -12.04 -36.83
C PRO A 78 -9.87 -11.19 -37.10
N ASP A 79 -9.79 -10.02 -36.48
CA ASP A 79 -8.67 -9.08 -36.59
C ASP A 79 -8.54 -8.23 -35.31
N PHE A 80 -7.40 -7.55 -35.20
CA PHE A 80 -7.06 -6.75 -34.03
C PHE A 80 -7.98 -5.53 -33.89
N ALA A 81 -8.46 -4.96 -35.00
CA ALA A 81 -9.32 -3.78 -34.98
C ALA A 81 -10.70 -4.12 -34.37
N SER A 82 -11.22 -5.31 -34.65
CA SER A 82 -12.47 -5.84 -34.10
C SER A 82 -12.33 -6.10 -32.59
N TRP A 83 -11.22 -6.69 -32.14
CA TRP A 83 -10.92 -6.82 -30.72
C TRP A 83 -10.80 -5.47 -30.04
N LEU A 84 -10.03 -4.54 -30.62
CA LEU A 84 -9.81 -3.20 -30.07
C LEU A 84 -11.13 -2.44 -29.93
N THR A 85 -11.99 -2.49 -30.95
CA THR A 85 -13.32 -1.83 -30.92
C THR A 85 -14.20 -2.44 -29.83
N THR A 86 -14.23 -3.77 -29.72
CA THR A 86 -15.03 -4.48 -28.71
C THR A 86 -14.53 -4.21 -27.30
N THR A 87 -13.23 -4.30 -27.07
CA THR A 87 -12.60 -4.07 -25.77
C THR A 87 -12.77 -2.63 -25.31
N ARG A 88 -12.66 -1.64 -26.22
CA ARG A 88 -12.96 -0.24 -25.91
C ARG A 88 -14.43 -0.03 -25.54
N ALA A 89 -15.35 -0.66 -26.28
CA ALA A 89 -16.78 -0.59 -25.97
C ALA A 89 -17.10 -1.24 -24.62
N ARG A 90 -16.45 -2.37 -24.28
CA ARG A 90 -16.54 -3.00 -22.95
C ARG A 90 -16.03 -2.08 -21.86
N ALA A 91 -14.82 -1.53 -21.99
CA ALA A 91 -14.23 -0.65 -20.99
C ALA A 91 -15.14 0.55 -20.70
N ALA A 92 -15.62 1.23 -21.75
CA ALA A 92 -16.55 2.35 -21.62
C ALA A 92 -17.90 1.91 -21.01
N GLY A 93 -18.48 0.80 -21.48
CA GLY A 93 -19.73 0.26 -20.94
C GLY A 93 -19.64 -0.22 -19.48
N TRP A 94 -18.43 -0.53 -19.00
CA TRP A 94 -18.13 -0.84 -17.60
C TRP A 94 -17.68 0.38 -16.79
N GLY A 95 -17.80 1.60 -17.36
CA GLY A 95 -17.50 2.86 -16.67
C GLY A 95 -16.02 3.18 -16.53
N PHE A 96 -15.12 2.45 -17.18
CA PHE A 96 -13.70 2.79 -17.21
C PHE A 96 -13.43 3.88 -18.23
N ASN A 97 -12.63 4.88 -17.84
CA ASN A 97 -12.35 6.08 -18.63
C ASN A 97 -10.85 6.29 -18.91
N THR A 98 -9.96 5.48 -18.31
CA THR A 98 -8.51 5.59 -18.47
C THR A 98 -7.82 4.24 -18.72
N ALA A 99 -6.76 4.23 -19.51
CA ALA A 99 -5.83 3.10 -19.66
C ALA A 99 -4.56 3.34 -18.81
N SER A 100 -3.98 2.26 -18.28
CA SER A 100 -2.84 2.33 -17.36
C SER A 100 -1.66 1.48 -17.85
N ALA A 101 -0.66 1.27 -17.00
CA ALA A 101 0.53 0.47 -17.29
C ALA A 101 0.20 -0.86 -17.97
N GLY A 102 1.06 -1.24 -18.93
CA GLY A 102 0.90 -2.46 -19.73
C GLY A 102 -0.19 -2.40 -20.81
N SER A 103 -0.83 -1.25 -21.03
CA SER A 103 -1.83 -1.09 -22.10
C SER A 103 -1.19 -0.73 -23.45
N LEU A 104 -1.97 -0.85 -24.52
CA LEU A 104 -1.59 -0.35 -25.85
C LEU A 104 -1.44 1.18 -25.86
N PRO A 105 -0.63 1.77 -26.76
CA PRO A 105 -0.39 3.22 -26.75
C PRO A 105 -1.65 4.09 -26.93
N PRO A 106 -1.62 5.36 -26.48
CA PRO A 106 -2.83 6.17 -26.36
C PRO A 106 -3.47 6.49 -27.72
N HIS A 107 -2.66 6.74 -28.76
CA HIS A 107 -3.14 6.94 -30.13
C HIS A 107 -3.83 5.69 -30.73
N VAL A 108 -3.53 4.49 -30.23
CA VAL A 108 -4.19 3.24 -30.64
C VAL A 108 -5.49 3.06 -29.86
N LEU A 109 -5.44 3.16 -28.53
CA LEU A 109 -6.62 3.00 -27.67
C LEU A 109 -7.63 4.14 -27.81
N ARG A 110 -7.18 5.34 -28.19
CA ARG A 110 -7.98 6.58 -28.20
C ARG A 110 -8.71 6.79 -26.88
N MET A 111 -7.99 6.62 -25.78
CA MET A 111 -8.46 6.69 -24.39
C MET A 111 -7.37 7.39 -23.57
N PRO A 112 -7.72 8.28 -22.61
CA PRO A 112 -6.74 8.84 -21.69
C PRO A 112 -5.84 7.77 -21.08
N GLU A 113 -4.54 8.01 -20.99
CA GLU A 113 -3.58 6.99 -20.58
C GLU A 113 -2.40 7.56 -19.78
N ILE A 114 -1.90 6.74 -18.85
CA ILE A 114 -0.64 6.94 -18.15
C ILE A 114 0.28 5.72 -18.40
N PRO A 115 1.19 5.78 -19.39
CA PRO A 115 2.12 4.69 -19.66
C PRO A 115 3.21 4.60 -18.58
N ASN A 116 3.69 3.37 -18.33
CA ASN A 116 4.89 3.12 -17.52
C ASN A 116 6.13 3.12 -18.41
N LEU A 117 7.08 3.99 -18.09
CA LEU A 117 8.31 4.14 -18.87
C LEU A 117 9.39 3.11 -18.49
N ALA A 118 9.34 2.54 -17.28
CA ALA A 118 10.44 1.75 -16.71
C ALA A 118 11.81 2.48 -16.84
N LEU A 119 11.79 3.79 -16.64
CA LEU A 119 12.88 4.72 -16.92
C LEU A 119 14.10 4.45 -16.03
N GLY A 120 13.94 4.35 -14.72
CA GLY A 120 15.05 4.10 -13.80
C GLY A 120 15.66 2.72 -14.00
N GLN A 121 14.83 1.71 -14.25
CA GLN A 121 15.28 0.37 -14.60
C GLN A 121 16.10 0.41 -15.89
N THR A 122 15.56 1.00 -16.96
CA THR A 122 16.21 1.07 -18.28
C THR A 122 17.48 1.93 -18.25
N ALA A 123 17.50 3.00 -17.45
CA ALA A 123 18.66 3.86 -17.26
C ALA A 123 19.72 3.27 -16.31
N THR A 124 19.52 2.04 -15.83
CA THR A 124 20.41 1.33 -14.91
C THR A 124 20.72 2.13 -13.65
N PHE A 125 19.66 2.66 -13.03
CA PHE A 125 19.74 3.37 -11.75
C PHE A 125 19.58 2.40 -10.58
N HIS A 126 18.49 1.63 -10.58
CA HIS A 126 18.10 0.76 -9.47
C HIS A 126 19.12 -0.37 -9.31
N TRP A 127 19.65 -0.55 -8.09
CA TRP A 127 20.58 -1.63 -7.75
C TRP A 127 21.86 -1.68 -8.61
N VAL A 128 22.37 -0.52 -9.05
CA VAL A 128 23.64 -0.42 -9.82
C VAL A 128 24.62 0.56 -9.17
N ASP A 129 24.61 1.84 -9.58
CA ASP A 129 25.43 2.89 -8.97
C ASP A 129 24.75 4.27 -9.15
N PRO A 130 23.70 4.57 -8.35
CA PRO A 130 22.98 5.85 -8.34
C PRO A 130 23.83 7.13 -8.30
N PHE A 131 25.01 7.07 -7.67
CA PHE A 131 25.90 8.22 -7.50
C PHE A 131 27.03 8.28 -8.55
N ALA A 132 27.10 7.32 -9.48
CA ALA A 132 28.03 7.42 -10.60
C ALA A 132 27.77 8.68 -11.44
N PRO A 133 28.82 9.41 -11.89
CA PRO A 133 28.66 10.62 -12.72
C PRO A 133 27.87 10.39 -14.02
N ALA A 134 27.92 9.16 -14.56
CA ALA A 134 27.21 8.80 -15.78
C ALA A 134 25.68 8.60 -15.58
N ALA A 135 25.20 8.43 -14.36
CA ALA A 135 23.78 8.14 -14.08
C ALA A 135 22.84 9.22 -14.62
N GLU A 136 23.18 10.50 -14.43
CA GLU A 136 22.37 11.62 -14.92
C GLU A 136 22.28 11.62 -16.45
N ARG A 137 23.40 11.44 -17.15
CA ARG A 137 23.43 11.40 -18.61
C ARG A 137 22.59 10.24 -19.16
N ARG A 138 22.67 9.05 -18.55
CA ARG A 138 21.85 7.90 -18.94
C ARG A 138 20.36 8.17 -18.72
N MET A 139 20.01 8.74 -17.56
CA MET A 139 18.62 9.09 -17.23
C MET A 139 18.02 10.05 -18.27
N ARG A 140 18.74 11.13 -18.61
CA ARG A 140 18.28 12.08 -19.63
C ARG A 140 18.12 11.45 -21.01
N ALA A 141 19.11 10.66 -21.45
CA ALA A 141 19.07 10.02 -22.77
C ALA A 141 17.88 9.05 -22.90
N TRP A 142 17.64 8.23 -21.88
CA TRP A 142 16.52 7.30 -21.87
C TRP A 142 15.17 7.97 -21.73
N ALA A 143 15.04 9.02 -20.91
CA ALA A 143 13.80 9.78 -20.80
C ALA A 143 13.34 10.33 -22.16
N HIS A 144 14.24 10.95 -22.93
CA HIS A 144 13.92 11.42 -24.28
C HIS A 144 13.43 10.30 -25.21
N ARG A 145 14.06 9.13 -25.15
CA ARG A 145 13.70 7.98 -26.00
C ARG A 145 12.37 7.35 -25.61
N LEU A 146 12.12 7.18 -24.31
CA LEU A 146 10.94 6.49 -23.79
C LEU A 146 9.68 7.35 -23.87
N VAL A 147 9.81 8.67 -23.77
CA VAL A 147 8.70 9.63 -23.90
C VAL A 147 8.29 9.88 -25.35
N ALA A 148 9.21 9.74 -26.31
CA ALA A 148 8.98 10.09 -27.71
C ALA A 148 7.70 9.52 -28.35
N PRO A 149 7.28 8.27 -28.09
CA PRO A 149 6.05 7.71 -28.67
C PRO A 149 4.74 8.34 -28.15
N TYR A 150 4.80 9.06 -27.03
CA TYR A 150 3.63 9.57 -26.30
C TYR A 150 3.58 11.09 -26.25
N ARG A 151 4.72 11.75 -26.43
CA ARG A 151 4.83 13.22 -26.34
C ARG A 151 3.85 13.88 -27.31
N ALA A 152 3.13 14.88 -26.82
CA ALA A 152 2.09 15.62 -27.55
C ALA A 152 0.85 14.80 -27.96
N ASP A 153 0.74 13.53 -27.55
CA ASP A 153 -0.52 12.80 -27.63
C ASP A 153 -1.53 13.42 -26.66
N ARG A 154 -2.71 13.81 -27.17
CA ARG A 154 -3.78 14.43 -26.36
C ARG A 154 -4.36 13.50 -25.29
N TYR A 155 -4.22 12.19 -25.49
CA TYR A 155 -4.66 11.20 -24.54
C TYR A 155 -3.62 10.94 -23.44
N ARG A 156 -2.38 11.43 -23.57
CA ARG A 156 -1.34 11.28 -22.55
C ARG A 156 -1.61 12.21 -21.37
N ILE A 157 -2.04 11.63 -20.26
CA ILE A 157 -2.20 12.32 -18.97
C ILE A 157 -0.81 12.64 -18.39
N GLY A 158 0.07 11.64 -18.37
CA GLY A 158 1.37 11.73 -17.71
C GLY A 158 2.16 10.45 -17.85
N TYR A 159 3.12 10.24 -16.94
CA TYR A 159 3.98 9.06 -16.95
C TYR A 159 4.12 8.46 -15.55
N PHE A 160 4.13 7.12 -15.49
CA PHE A 160 4.81 6.40 -14.41
C PHE A 160 6.28 6.25 -14.79
N THR A 161 7.16 6.50 -13.83
CA THR A 161 8.61 6.49 -14.06
C THR A 161 9.14 5.06 -14.01
N ASP A 162 8.66 4.26 -13.09
CA ASP A 162 8.94 2.83 -12.92
C ASP A 162 7.73 2.16 -12.25
N ASN A 163 7.88 0.88 -11.84
CA ASN A 163 6.88 0.14 -11.08
C ASN A 163 7.53 -0.52 -9.88
N GLU A 164 6.99 -0.27 -8.68
CA GLU A 164 7.34 -0.97 -7.44
C GLU A 164 8.85 -1.07 -7.20
N VAL A 165 9.56 0.06 -7.39
CA VAL A 165 11.01 0.13 -7.13
C VAL A 165 11.32 -0.42 -5.74
N GLY A 166 10.43 -0.12 -4.79
CA GLY A 166 10.48 -0.63 -3.43
C GLY A 166 11.71 -0.08 -2.72
N TRP A 167 11.52 1.04 -2.02
CA TRP A 167 12.57 1.67 -1.21
C TRP A 167 12.83 0.90 0.09
N TRP A 168 13.13 -0.40 -0.06
CA TRP A 168 13.35 -1.39 0.98
C TRP A 168 14.61 -1.05 1.77
N ASN A 169 14.45 -0.32 2.88
CA ASN A 169 15.54 0.34 3.58
C ASN A 169 16.74 -0.58 3.92
N GLY A 170 16.48 -1.74 4.53
CA GLY A 170 17.49 -2.73 4.91
C GLY A 170 18.18 -3.34 3.71
N ALA A 171 17.41 -3.78 2.71
CA ALA A 171 17.95 -4.40 1.50
C ALA A 171 18.81 -3.41 0.72
N LEU A 172 18.38 -2.15 0.64
CA LEU A 172 19.11 -1.06 0.00
C LEU A 172 20.44 -0.76 0.72
N PHE A 173 20.42 -0.72 2.05
CA PHE A 173 21.63 -0.53 2.85
C PHE A 173 22.60 -1.70 2.67
N ASN A 174 22.11 -2.93 2.84
CA ASN A 174 22.91 -4.16 2.75
C ASN A 174 23.55 -4.29 1.36
N PHE A 175 22.77 -4.09 0.30
CA PHE A 175 23.24 -4.19 -1.09
C PHE A 175 24.39 -3.22 -1.38
N PHE A 176 24.26 -1.96 -0.97
CA PHE A 176 25.29 -0.95 -1.25
C PHE A 176 26.51 -1.06 -0.31
N ALA A 177 26.35 -1.56 0.91
CA ALA A 177 27.47 -1.85 1.80
C ALA A 177 28.42 -2.90 1.21
N GLN A 178 27.90 -3.88 0.45
CA GLN A 178 28.67 -4.98 -0.12
C GLN A 178 29.29 -4.68 -1.50
N GLN A 179 29.00 -3.52 -2.11
CA GLN A 179 29.56 -3.21 -3.43
C GLN A 179 31.10 -3.05 -3.40
N PRO A 180 31.79 -3.13 -4.55
CA PRO A 180 33.21 -2.82 -4.62
C PRO A 180 33.53 -1.40 -4.12
N ALA A 181 34.72 -1.19 -3.57
CA ALA A 181 35.18 0.12 -3.08
C ALA A 181 35.16 1.23 -4.16
N THR A 182 35.16 0.86 -5.44
CA THR A 182 35.07 1.76 -6.60
C THR A 182 33.65 2.27 -6.87
N ASN A 183 32.62 1.60 -6.33
CA ASN A 183 31.22 1.99 -6.47
C ASN A 183 30.97 3.31 -5.73
N GLN A 184 30.50 4.33 -6.45
CA GLN A 184 30.34 5.69 -5.92
C GLN A 184 29.20 5.76 -4.89
N THR A 185 28.19 4.88 -5.04
CA THR A 185 27.08 4.77 -4.09
C THR A 185 27.55 4.19 -2.76
N LYS A 186 28.43 3.18 -2.77
CA LYS A 186 29.06 2.70 -1.53
C LYS A 186 29.94 3.76 -0.88
N GLN A 187 30.75 4.47 -1.66
CA GLN A 187 31.56 5.58 -1.12
C GLN A 187 30.68 6.62 -0.43
N ARG A 188 29.51 6.95 -1.02
CA ARG A 188 28.54 7.85 -0.40
C ARG A 188 27.93 7.28 0.88
N LEU A 189 27.61 5.98 0.93
CA LEU A 189 27.11 5.32 2.13
C LEU A 189 28.13 5.35 3.28
N ILE A 190 29.39 5.00 3.02
CA ILE A 190 30.44 5.02 4.04
C ILE A 190 30.72 6.45 4.51
N ALA A 191 30.69 7.43 3.60
CA ALA A 191 30.80 8.83 3.97
C ALA A 191 29.65 9.28 4.89
N LEU A 192 28.41 8.85 4.63
CA LEU A 192 27.26 9.13 5.49
C LEU A 192 27.44 8.53 6.89
N LEU A 193 27.88 7.28 6.99
CA LEU A 193 28.14 6.62 8.27
C LEU A 193 29.22 7.38 9.05
N ARG A 194 30.34 7.72 8.40
CA ARG A 194 31.42 8.49 9.01
C ARG A 194 30.95 9.86 9.50
N GLU A 195 30.15 10.58 8.71
CA GLU A 195 29.56 11.86 9.07
C GLU A 195 28.65 11.73 10.30
N HIS A 196 27.72 10.77 10.28
CA HIS A 196 26.74 10.56 11.35
C HIS A 196 27.39 10.29 12.71
N TYR A 197 28.49 9.53 12.73
CA TYR A 197 29.23 9.21 13.95
C TYR A 197 30.39 10.18 14.25
N GLY A 198 30.58 11.23 13.45
CA GLY A 198 31.66 12.20 13.64
C GLY A 198 33.06 11.61 13.51
N GLY A 199 33.21 10.54 12.71
CA GLY A 199 34.46 9.79 12.57
C GLY A 199 34.79 8.86 13.74
N ASP A 200 33.96 8.81 14.79
CA ASP A 200 34.17 7.96 15.96
C ASP A 200 33.67 6.54 15.71
N TRP A 201 34.61 5.59 15.62
CA TRP A 201 34.32 4.18 15.40
C TRP A 201 33.59 3.52 16.58
N ALA A 202 33.88 3.92 17.83
CA ALA A 202 33.25 3.33 19.01
C ALA A 202 31.76 3.69 19.06
N ARG A 203 31.40 4.93 18.67
CA ARG A 203 29.99 5.33 18.53
C ARG A 203 29.27 4.53 17.44
N PHE A 204 29.93 4.26 16.31
CA PHE A 204 29.37 3.36 15.29
C PHE A 204 29.13 1.95 15.86
N GLN A 205 30.08 1.40 16.63
CA GLN A 205 29.96 0.06 17.22
C GLN A 205 28.87 -0.05 18.29
N HIS A 206 28.42 1.06 18.88
CA HIS A 206 27.26 1.09 19.77
C HIS A 206 25.98 0.72 19.02
N ASP A 207 25.84 1.18 17.78
CA ASP A 207 24.64 1.00 16.96
C ASP A 207 24.73 -0.17 15.99
N PHE A 208 25.96 -0.57 15.61
CA PHE A 208 26.22 -1.59 14.62
C PHE A 208 27.20 -2.66 15.11
N VAL A 209 27.03 -3.87 14.59
CA VAL A 209 28.01 -4.94 14.61
C VAL A 209 28.74 -4.91 13.26
N PRO A 210 30.04 -4.55 13.22
CA PRO A 210 30.80 -4.58 11.97
C PRO A 210 31.08 -6.03 11.53
N PRO A 211 31.39 -6.24 10.24
CA PRO A 211 31.98 -7.49 9.76
C PRO A 211 33.23 -7.90 10.56
N ALA A 212 33.47 -9.21 10.64
CA ALA A 212 34.62 -9.75 11.36
C ALA A 212 35.93 -9.21 10.78
N GLY A 213 36.84 -8.72 11.64
CA GLY A 213 38.12 -8.16 11.22
C GLY A 213 38.07 -6.70 10.73
N VAL A 214 36.89 -6.10 10.62
CA VAL A 214 36.75 -4.69 10.22
C VAL A 214 36.72 -3.79 11.46
N GLY A 215 37.70 -2.88 11.56
CA GLY A 215 37.90 -1.98 12.71
C GLY A 215 37.87 -0.49 12.39
N SER A 216 37.43 -0.09 11.19
CA SER A 216 37.36 1.32 10.78
C SER A 216 36.38 1.54 9.64
N PHE A 217 36.00 2.80 9.39
CA PHE A 217 35.19 3.18 8.23
C PHE A 217 35.89 2.88 6.90
N ASP A 218 37.22 3.03 6.82
CA ASP A 218 37.96 2.64 5.61
C ASP A 218 37.95 1.12 5.40
N GLY A 219 37.96 0.35 6.49
CA GLY A 219 37.75 -1.09 6.44
C GLY A 219 36.35 -1.45 5.91
N LEU A 220 35.30 -0.72 6.29
CA LEU A 220 33.95 -0.91 5.73
C LEU A 220 33.89 -0.57 4.23
N LEU A 221 34.67 0.40 3.77
CA LEU A 221 34.75 0.71 2.34
C LEU A 221 35.44 -0.43 1.57
N ALA A 222 36.46 -1.05 2.16
CA ALA A 222 37.20 -2.15 1.55
C ALA A 222 36.45 -3.50 1.56
N GLU A 223 35.64 -3.76 2.59
CA GLU A 223 34.90 -5.02 2.79
C GLU A 223 33.78 -5.21 1.74
N THR A 224 33.71 -6.34 1.05
CA THR A 224 32.70 -6.59 -0.02
C THR A 224 31.91 -7.88 0.15
N ALA A 225 32.29 -8.75 1.09
CA ALA A 225 31.68 -10.06 1.30
C ALA A 225 30.62 -10.05 2.42
N ASP A 226 30.65 -9.06 3.31
CA ASP A 226 29.68 -8.87 4.39
C ASP A 226 29.37 -7.37 4.58
N HIS A 227 28.44 -7.06 5.48
CA HIS A 227 28.00 -5.70 5.77
C HIS A 227 27.77 -5.48 7.27
N PRO A 228 27.79 -4.21 7.74
CA PRO A 228 27.36 -3.88 9.09
C PRO A 228 25.92 -4.28 9.35
N ARG A 229 25.67 -4.87 10.51
CA ARG A 229 24.33 -5.21 10.98
C ARG A 229 23.95 -4.34 12.17
N LEU A 230 22.68 -4.00 12.33
CA LEU A 230 22.17 -3.30 13.50
C LEU A 230 22.45 -4.11 14.77
N ARG A 231 22.94 -3.43 15.80
CA ARG A 231 23.04 -4.00 17.14
C ARG A 231 21.70 -3.86 17.85
N PRO A 232 21.17 -4.94 18.46
CA PRO A 232 19.98 -4.83 19.30
C PRO A 232 20.18 -3.81 20.43
N GLY A 233 19.15 -2.99 20.69
CA GLY A 233 19.20 -1.86 21.62
C GLY A 233 19.80 -0.57 21.04
N GLY A 234 20.48 -0.63 19.89
CA GLY A 234 21.09 0.54 19.24
C GLY A 234 20.09 1.42 18.47
N ALA A 235 20.59 2.54 17.95
CA ALA A 235 19.84 3.54 17.18
C ALA A 235 20.23 3.60 15.68
N GLY A 236 21.03 2.64 15.20
CA GLY A 236 21.56 2.62 13.83
C GLY A 236 20.50 2.61 12.73
N ILE A 237 19.27 2.19 13.03
CA ILE A 237 18.15 2.25 12.07
C ILE A 237 17.90 3.67 11.57
N GLN A 238 18.18 4.70 12.36
CA GLN A 238 17.96 6.09 11.94
C GLN A 238 18.91 6.53 10.81
N VAL A 239 20.17 6.06 10.80
CA VAL A 239 21.07 6.32 9.67
C VAL A 239 20.71 5.49 8.43
N VAL A 240 20.17 4.28 8.62
CA VAL A 240 19.62 3.46 7.51
C VAL A 240 18.44 4.17 6.85
N ARG A 241 17.51 4.75 7.62
CA ARG A 241 16.39 5.56 7.08
C ARG A 241 16.89 6.81 6.34
N ARG A 242 17.90 7.50 6.89
CA ARG A 242 18.55 8.64 6.22
C ARG A 242 19.21 8.23 4.91
N TRP A 243 19.84 7.05 4.87
CA TRP A 243 20.39 6.47 3.65
C TRP A 243 19.32 6.25 2.57
N THR A 244 18.19 5.62 2.94
CA THR A 244 17.05 5.42 2.03
C THR A 244 16.58 6.73 1.41
N GLY A 245 16.38 7.77 2.23
CA GLY A 245 15.98 9.10 1.76
C GLY A 245 16.96 9.70 0.76
N LEU A 246 18.28 9.57 0.99
CA LEU A 246 19.31 10.11 0.08
C LEU A 246 19.33 9.43 -1.29
N VAL A 247 19.17 8.10 -1.34
CA VAL A 247 19.13 7.37 -2.60
C VAL A 247 17.83 7.67 -3.35
N ALA A 248 16.69 7.68 -2.64
CA ALA A 248 15.39 8.00 -3.21
C ALA A 248 15.37 9.43 -3.77
N GLU A 249 15.85 10.44 -3.03
CA GLU A 249 15.92 11.82 -3.49
C GLU A 249 16.79 11.95 -4.76
N ARG A 250 17.92 11.23 -4.80
CA ARG A 250 18.79 11.19 -5.98
C ARG A 250 18.05 10.66 -7.20
N TYR A 251 17.26 9.60 -7.05
CA TYR A 251 16.42 9.07 -8.12
C TYR A 251 15.40 10.11 -8.60
N TYR A 252 14.54 10.58 -7.69
CA TYR A 252 13.41 11.44 -8.07
C TYR A 252 13.88 12.78 -8.65
N ARG A 253 14.97 13.36 -8.15
CA ARG A 253 15.57 14.57 -8.74
C ARG A 253 16.05 14.34 -10.17
N LEU A 254 16.75 13.23 -10.44
CA LEU A 254 17.25 12.92 -11.78
C LEU A 254 16.10 12.65 -12.75
N VAL A 255 15.12 11.87 -12.32
CA VAL A 255 13.94 11.54 -13.12
C VAL A 255 13.12 12.79 -13.42
N HIS A 256 12.85 13.65 -12.43
CA HIS A 256 12.16 14.91 -12.63
C HIS A 256 12.88 15.79 -13.66
N ALA A 257 14.18 16.00 -13.50
CA ALA A 257 14.95 16.82 -14.42
C ALA A 257 15.00 16.25 -15.85
N ALA A 258 15.03 14.91 -15.98
CA ALA A 258 15.01 14.23 -17.26
C ALA A 258 13.63 14.29 -17.94
N LEU A 259 12.55 14.05 -17.19
CA LEU A 259 11.18 14.13 -17.72
C LEU A 259 10.80 15.55 -18.11
N ARG A 260 11.11 16.56 -17.28
CA ARG A 260 10.83 17.96 -17.63
C ARG A 260 11.56 18.43 -18.89
N ALA A 261 12.76 17.90 -19.14
CA ALA A 261 13.49 18.18 -20.37
C ALA A 261 12.88 17.45 -21.59
N ALA A 262 12.34 16.24 -21.40
CA ALA A 262 11.78 15.44 -22.48
C ALA A 262 10.34 15.84 -22.85
N ASP A 263 9.49 16.10 -21.85
CA ASP A 263 8.08 16.46 -21.99
C ASP A 263 7.60 17.26 -20.77
N PRO A 264 7.70 18.61 -20.80
CA PRO A 264 7.34 19.46 -19.66
C PRO A 264 5.84 19.48 -19.34
N ASP A 265 4.98 19.07 -20.28
CA ASP A 265 3.52 19.14 -20.15
C ASP A 265 2.91 17.89 -19.50
N ALA A 266 3.67 16.81 -19.36
CA ALA A 266 3.20 15.58 -18.72
C ALA A 266 3.17 15.69 -17.20
N VAL A 267 2.15 15.07 -16.59
CA VAL A 267 2.10 14.85 -15.13
C VAL A 267 3.10 13.75 -14.75
N ASN A 268 3.99 14.03 -13.80
CA ASN A 268 4.91 13.05 -13.24
C ASN A 268 4.28 12.37 -12.01
N PHE A 269 3.93 11.09 -12.14
CA PHE A 269 3.32 10.29 -11.06
C PHE A 269 4.35 9.54 -10.19
N GLY A 270 5.62 9.54 -10.57
CA GLY A 270 6.64 8.72 -9.90
C GLY A 270 6.52 7.22 -10.22
N ASP A 271 6.99 6.40 -9.30
CA ASP A 271 7.45 5.03 -9.53
C ASP A 271 6.48 3.93 -9.12
N ARG A 272 5.20 4.28 -8.89
CA ARG A 272 4.14 3.37 -8.43
C ARG A 272 4.62 2.64 -7.18
N LEU A 273 4.57 3.33 -6.04
CA LEU A 273 4.92 2.75 -4.74
C LEU A 273 4.22 1.40 -4.61
N PRO A 274 4.87 0.35 -4.08
CA PRO A 274 4.22 -0.95 -3.92
C PRO A 274 3.06 -0.85 -2.91
N ILE A 275 2.52 -1.98 -2.49
CA ILE A 275 1.49 -2.08 -1.43
C ILE A 275 1.97 -1.59 -0.02
N TYR A 276 3.03 -0.77 -0.01
CA TYR A 276 3.76 -0.17 1.12
C TYR A 276 4.54 1.03 0.63
N TYR A 277 4.89 1.92 1.57
CA TYR A 277 5.90 2.93 1.34
C TYR A 277 6.83 3.12 2.54
N ASP A 278 8.10 3.42 2.26
CA ASP A 278 9.04 3.92 3.26
C ASP A 278 8.82 5.45 3.44
N PRO A 279 8.58 5.94 4.67
CA PRO A 279 8.34 7.36 4.91
C PRO A 279 9.47 8.28 4.44
N ALA A 280 10.73 7.84 4.53
CA ALA A 280 11.87 8.63 4.07
C ALA A 280 11.85 8.78 2.55
N ALA A 281 11.44 7.73 1.82
CA ALA A 281 11.30 7.79 0.38
C ALA A 281 10.13 8.69 -0.06
N VAL A 282 8.98 8.65 0.62
CA VAL A 282 7.85 9.55 0.30
C VAL A 282 8.21 11.02 0.54
N ARG A 283 8.88 11.33 1.66
CA ARG A 283 9.38 12.70 1.88
C ARG A 283 10.38 13.12 0.79
N ALA A 284 11.25 12.20 0.37
CA ALA A 284 12.22 12.45 -0.68
C ALA A 284 11.57 12.63 -2.06
N MET A 285 10.47 11.95 -2.37
CA MET A 285 9.80 12.01 -3.67
C MET A 285 8.95 13.26 -3.85
N ALA A 286 8.30 13.72 -2.78
CA ALA A 286 7.24 14.73 -2.83
C ALA A 286 7.62 16.04 -3.54
N PRO A 287 8.85 16.58 -3.40
CA PRO A 287 9.25 17.80 -4.12
C PRO A 287 9.39 17.62 -5.64
N TRP A 288 9.53 16.39 -6.12
CA TRP A 288 9.94 16.08 -7.50
C TRP A 288 8.83 15.45 -8.35
N VAL A 289 7.74 15.00 -7.72
CA VAL A 289 6.56 14.46 -8.41
C VAL A 289 5.40 15.45 -8.38
N ASP A 290 4.51 15.36 -9.35
CA ASP A 290 3.28 16.17 -9.38
C ASP A 290 2.17 15.53 -8.55
N ALA A 291 2.04 14.21 -8.69
CA ALA A 291 1.15 13.34 -7.95
C ALA A 291 1.90 12.05 -7.57
N ILE A 292 1.41 11.33 -6.57
CA ILE A 292 2.01 10.06 -6.11
C ILE A 292 1.20 8.90 -6.70
N ALA A 293 1.85 8.04 -7.48
CA ALA A 293 1.29 6.74 -7.85
C ALA A 293 1.59 5.69 -6.78
N THR A 294 0.59 4.88 -6.46
CA THR A 294 0.73 3.77 -5.50
C THR A 294 -0.14 2.58 -5.87
N ASN A 295 0.40 1.38 -5.77
CA ASN A 295 -0.34 0.13 -5.81
C ASN A 295 -0.94 -0.13 -4.42
N TYR A 296 -2.08 -0.81 -4.35
CA TYR A 296 -2.80 -1.03 -3.10
C TYR A 296 -3.46 -2.42 -3.06
N ASN A 297 -3.18 -3.18 -2.01
CA ASN A 297 -3.87 -4.44 -1.71
C ASN A 297 -5.04 -4.14 -0.75
N VAL A 298 -6.27 -4.38 -1.20
CA VAL A 298 -7.48 -4.10 -0.40
C VAL A 298 -7.44 -4.87 0.93
N ASP A 299 -7.93 -4.25 2.01
CA ASP A 299 -7.58 -4.72 3.33
C ASP A 299 -8.43 -5.87 3.85
N SER A 300 -9.67 -5.94 3.40
CA SER A 300 -10.68 -6.87 3.90
C SER A 300 -11.67 -7.27 2.80
N PRO A 301 -12.32 -8.46 2.89
CA PRO A 301 -13.25 -8.94 1.88
C PRO A 301 -14.46 -8.03 1.59
N ASP A 302 -14.80 -7.14 2.52
CA ASP A 302 -15.89 -6.17 2.38
C ASP A 302 -15.48 -4.90 1.60
N GLY A 303 -14.23 -4.83 1.12
CA GLY A 303 -13.72 -3.69 0.35
C GLY A 303 -13.14 -2.58 1.21
N TRP A 304 -12.92 -2.81 2.51
CA TRP A 304 -12.35 -1.80 3.39
C TRP A 304 -10.93 -1.40 3.00
N ILE A 305 -10.64 -0.11 3.20
CA ILE A 305 -9.36 0.54 2.93
C ILE A 305 -8.92 1.19 4.24
N ALA A 306 -7.74 0.83 4.73
CA ALA A 306 -7.19 1.33 5.97
C ALA A 306 -6.83 2.83 5.89
N PRO A 307 -7.45 3.71 6.71
CA PRO A 307 -7.18 5.15 6.69
C PRO A 307 -5.71 5.56 6.86
N TYR A 308 -4.93 4.87 7.70
CA TYR A 308 -3.55 5.27 8.02
C TYR A 308 -2.68 5.44 6.76
N TYR A 309 -2.95 4.63 5.73
CA TYR A 309 -2.13 4.59 4.53
C TYR A 309 -2.18 5.91 3.76
N PHE A 310 -3.39 6.35 3.41
CA PHE A 310 -3.61 7.59 2.64
C PHE A 310 -3.45 8.84 3.50
N GLU A 311 -3.77 8.79 4.79
CA GLU A 311 -3.48 9.88 5.72
C GLU A 311 -1.97 10.11 5.86
N GLY A 312 -1.20 9.02 5.99
CA GLY A 312 0.26 9.08 6.04
C GLY A 312 0.87 9.61 4.74
N LEU A 313 0.40 9.16 3.57
CA LEU A 313 0.83 9.72 2.28
C LEU A 313 0.52 11.21 2.18
N HIS A 314 -0.67 11.63 2.56
CA HIS A 314 -1.08 13.03 2.56
C HIS A 314 -0.15 13.87 3.43
N GLN A 315 0.12 13.44 4.67
CA GLN A 315 0.98 14.16 5.60
C GLN A 315 2.45 14.21 5.13
N LEU A 316 3.02 13.08 4.72
CA LEU A 316 4.43 12.99 4.30
C LEU A 316 4.72 13.77 3.02
N SER A 317 3.72 13.88 2.14
CA SER A 317 3.87 14.54 0.84
C SER A 317 3.50 16.02 0.85
N GLY A 318 2.98 16.55 1.96
CA GLY A 318 2.44 17.92 2.01
C GLY A 318 1.16 18.07 1.19
N GLY A 319 0.35 17.02 1.12
CA GLY A 319 -0.96 17.03 0.47
C GLY A 319 -0.94 16.81 -1.04
N LYS A 320 0.06 16.10 -1.57
CA LYS A 320 0.09 15.76 -3.00
C LYS A 320 -1.11 14.87 -3.36
N PRO A 321 -1.71 15.08 -4.55
CA PRO A 321 -2.69 14.14 -5.10
C PRO A 321 -2.08 12.73 -5.23
N VAL A 322 -2.91 11.71 -5.03
CA VAL A 322 -2.54 10.29 -5.09
C VAL A 322 -3.34 9.60 -6.19
N LEU A 323 -2.72 8.71 -6.95
CA LEU A 323 -3.40 7.82 -7.90
C LEU A 323 -3.17 6.37 -7.44
N VAL A 324 -4.24 5.62 -7.20
CA VAL A 324 -4.14 4.18 -6.94
C VAL A 324 -3.98 3.47 -8.28
N THR A 325 -2.79 2.96 -8.56
CA THR A 325 -2.38 2.51 -9.89
C THR A 325 -2.57 1.03 -10.16
N GLU A 326 -2.68 0.23 -9.12
CA GLU A 326 -3.12 -1.17 -9.14
C GLU A 326 -3.92 -1.45 -7.89
N TRP A 327 -5.05 -2.10 -8.07
CA TRP A 327 -5.80 -2.77 -7.02
C TRP A 327 -6.61 -3.90 -7.67
N PHE A 328 -6.97 -4.91 -6.89
CA PHE A 328 -7.58 -6.12 -7.40
C PHE A 328 -8.40 -6.84 -6.34
N PHE A 329 -9.23 -7.75 -6.82
CA PHE A 329 -9.83 -8.84 -6.06
C PHE A 329 -9.71 -10.10 -6.89
N ALA A 330 -9.32 -11.21 -6.26
CA ALA A 330 -9.37 -12.57 -6.78
C ALA A 330 -10.48 -13.37 -6.09
N ALA A 331 -10.93 -14.47 -6.68
CA ALA A 331 -11.85 -15.42 -6.04
C ALA A 331 -11.41 -16.87 -6.24
N ALA A 332 -11.54 -17.68 -5.19
CA ALA A 332 -11.30 -19.12 -5.27
C ALA A 332 -12.26 -19.79 -6.29
N GLU A 333 -13.48 -19.27 -6.40
CA GLU A 333 -14.43 -19.59 -7.46
C GLU A 333 -14.02 -18.98 -8.81
N ASN A 334 -12.94 -19.45 -9.43
CA ASN A 334 -12.52 -18.96 -10.75
C ASN A 334 -12.56 -20.04 -11.85
N ARG A 335 -12.85 -19.59 -13.06
CA ARG A 335 -13.08 -20.42 -14.26
C ARG A 335 -11.81 -20.70 -15.06
N THR A 336 -10.76 -19.92 -14.84
CA THR A 336 -9.44 -20.13 -15.47
C THR A 336 -8.66 -21.27 -14.79
N GLY A 337 -8.99 -21.59 -13.52
CA GLY A 337 -8.31 -22.58 -12.71
C GLY A 337 -7.01 -22.07 -12.08
N ASN A 338 -6.93 -20.76 -11.87
CA ASN A 338 -5.84 -20.12 -11.14
C ASN A 338 -5.89 -20.54 -9.66
N ARG A 339 -4.71 -20.73 -9.06
CA ARG A 339 -4.57 -21.09 -7.65
C ARG A 339 -4.79 -19.93 -6.68
N ASN A 340 -4.69 -18.70 -7.18
CA ASN A 340 -4.61 -17.47 -6.40
C ASN A 340 -3.50 -17.57 -5.34
N ASN A 341 -2.30 -17.89 -5.82
CA ASN A 341 -1.19 -18.34 -4.99
C ASN A 341 -0.45 -17.19 -4.31
N GLY A 342 -0.96 -16.75 -3.16
CA GLY A 342 -0.24 -15.79 -2.32
C GLY A 342 -1.12 -15.06 -1.34
N HIS A 343 -0.80 -13.79 -1.13
CA HIS A 343 -1.27 -12.94 -0.02
C HIS A 343 -2.22 -11.82 -0.47
N LEU A 344 -2.41 -11.69 -1.78
CA LEU A 344 -3.26 -10.68 -2.40
C LEU A 344 -4.74 -10.98 -2.16
N MET A 345 -5.56 -9.92 -2.07
CA MET A 345 -6.99 -10.00 -1.75
C MET A 345 -7.70 -11.07 -2.57
N THR A 346 -8.04 -12.18 -1.90
CA THR A 346 -8.70 -13.35 -2.47
C THR A 346 -9.88 -13.73 -1.59
N VAL A 347 -11.08 -13.74 -2.17
CA VAL A 347 -12.32 -14.15 -1.49
C VAL A 347 -12.77 -15.52 -1.96
N ALA A 348 -13.82 -16.09 -1.35
CA ALA A 348 -14.25 -17.43 -1.70
C ALA A 348 -15.02 -17.45 -3.03
N THR A 349 -15.92 -16.50 -3.23
CA THR A 349 -16.90 -16.51 -4.34
C THR A 349 -16.79 -15.31 -5.27
N GLN A 350 -17.27 -15.45 -6.50
CA GLN A 350 -17.37 -14.33 -7.44
C GLN A 350 -18.35 -13.24 -6.97
N ALA A 351 -19.35 -13.60 -6.15
CA ALA A 351 -20.30 -12.66 -5.58
C ALA A 351 -19.65 -11.77 -4.51
N GLU A 352 -18.81 -12.34 -3.65
CA GLU A 352 -17.96 -11.58 -2.73
C GLU A 352 -17.00 -10.69 -3.49
N ARG A 353 -16.38 -11.22 -4.55
CA ARG A 353 -15.43 -10.48 -5.39
C ARG A 353 -16.06 -9.22 -5.97
N ALA A 354 -17.27 -9.35 -6.52
CA ALA A 354 -18.02 -8.24 -7.11
C ALA A 354 -18.42 -7.19 -6.06
N ARG A 355 -18.89 -7.63 -4.88
CA ARG A 355 -19.31 -6.75 -3.79
C ARG A 355 -18.13 -5.99 -3.17
N GLY A 356 -17.06 -6.71 -2.82
CA GLY A 356 -15.85 -6.13 -2.23
C GLY A 356 -15.16 -5.17 -3.21
N ALA A 357 -15.09 -5.52 -4.49
CA ALA A 357 -14.51 -4.63 -5.50
C ALA A 357 -15.30 -3.33 -5.69
N ALA A 358 -16.63 -3.40 -5.74
CA ALA A 358 -17.49 -2.21 -5.82
C ALA A 358 -17.34 -1.31 -4.57
N ALA A 359 -17.30 -1.91 -3.38
CA ALA A 359 -17.10 -1.17 -2.13
C ALA A 359 -15.72 -0.50 -2.06
N ALA A 360 -14.65 -1.21 -2.47
CA ALA A 360 -13.30 -0.66 -2.51
C ALA A 360 -13.19 0.52 -3.51
N ALA A 361 -13.80 0.39 -4.70
CA ALA A 361 -13.80 1.48 -5.69
C ALA A 361 -14.44 2.76 -5.13
N GLU A 362 -15.57 2.65 -4.40
CA GLU A 362 -16.15 3.80 -3.70
C GLU A 362 -15.26 4.29 -2.55
N GLY A 363 -14.65 3.38 -1.78
CA GLY A 363 -13.76 3.72 -0.68
C GLY A 363 -12.55 4.52 -1.14
N PHE A 364 -11.96 4.22 -2.30
CA PHE A 364 -10.92 5.03 -2.91
C PHE A 364 -11.45 6.41 -3.31
N ALA A 365 -12.62 6.48 -3.96
CA ALA A 365 -13.21 7.77 -4.35
C ALA A 365 -13.54 8.65 -3.13
N ARG A 366 -13.87 8.07 -1.97
CA ARG A 366 -14.09 8.81 -0.72
C ARG A 366 -12.82 9.39 -0.11
N GLN A 367 -11.63 9.08 -0.61
CA GLN A 367 -10.39 9.71 -0.17
C GLN A 367 -10.15 11.02 -0.94
N PRO A 368 -10.16 12.20 -0.27
CA PRO A 368 -10.09 13.48 -0.98
C PRO A 368 -8.80 13.70 -1.79
N ALA A 369 -7.71 13.04 -1.42
CA ALA A 369 -6.45 13.15 -2.14
C ALA A 369 -6.36 12.19 -3.35
N VAL A 370 -7.22 11.17 -3.44
CA VAL A 370 -7.11 10.12 -4.46
C VAL A 370 -7.82 10.57 -5.73
N VAL A 371 -7.06 10.89 -6.78
CA VAL A 371 -7.60 11.38 -8.07
C VAL A 371 -8.06 10.28 -9.02
N GLY A 372 -7.96 9.02 -8.59
CA GLY A 372 -8.36 7.87 -9.38
C GLY A 372 -7.89 6.52 -8.81
N SER A 373 -8.44 5.46 -9.38
CA SER A 373 -8.15 4.07 -9.01
C SER A 373 -8.17 3.16 -10.24
N HIS A 374 -7.10 2.40 -10.45
CA HIS A 374 -6.88 1.58 -11.65
C HIS A 374 -6.89 0.09 -11.32
N TRP A 375 -7.85 -0.65 -11.89
CA TRP A 375 -7.97 -2.09 -11.74
C TRP A 375 -6.79 -2.81 -12.41
N PHE A 376 -6.21 -3.78 -11.73
CA PHE A 376 -5.25 -4.71 -12.32
C PHE A 376 -5.92 -6.09 -12.39
N GLN A 377 -6.26 -6.63 -13.56
CA GLN A 377 -6.02 -6.15 -14.93
C GLN A 377 -7.14 -6.61 -15.88
N TYR A 378 -7.00 -6.39 -17.19
CA TYR A 378 -8.07 -6.73 -18.15
C TYR A 378 -8.44 -8.23 -18.16
N TYR A 379 -7.46 -9.13 -18.17
CA TYR A 379 -7.68 -10.59 -18.24
C TYR A 379 -6.93 -11.36 -17.15
N ASP A 380 -7.40 -12.56 -16.83
CA ASP A 380 -6.78 -13.45 -15.85
C ASP A 380 -5.33 -13.82 -16.20
N HIS A 381 -4.54 -14.16 -15.18
CA HIS A 381 -3.24 -14.78 -15.42
C HIS A 381 -3.38 -16.09 -16.19
N PRO A 382 -2.34 -16.50 -16.94
CA PRO A 382 -2.38 -17.77 -17.64
C PRO A 382 -2.70 -18.93 -16.69
N ARG A 383 -3.46 -19.92 -17.17
CA ARG A 383 -3.70 -21.15 -16.41
C ARG A 383 -2.38 -21.80 -16.00
N GLY A 384 -2.16 -21.95 -14.69
CA GLY A 384 -0.91 -22.45 -14.11
C GLY A 384 0.15 -21.38 -13.86
N GLY A 385 -0.24 -20.10 -13.87
CA GLY A 385 0.57 -18.96 -13.50
C GLY A 385 1.41 -18.35 -14.61
N ARG A 386 1.85 -17.11 -14.39
CA ARG A 386 2.83 -16.33 -15.16
C ARG A 386 4.25 -16.93 -15.02
N GLN A 387 5.21 -16.35 -15.75
CA GLN A 387 6.61 -16.79 -15.71
C GLN A 387 7.31 -16.52 -14.37
N ASP A 388 6.90 -15.47 -13.67
CA ASP A 388 7.37 -15.12 -12.33
C ASP A 388 6.66 -15.90 -11.21
N GLY A 389 5.67 -16.72 -11.57
CA GLY A 389 4.99 -17.65 -10.66
C GLY A 389 3.62 -17.19 -10.19
N GLU A 390 3.21 -15.94 -10.44
CA GLU A 390 1.88 -15.45 -10.05
C GLU A 390 0.76 -16.14 -10.83
N ASP A 391 -0.27 -16.61 -10.13
CA ASP A 391 -1.36 -17.42 -10.68
C ASP A 391 -2.70 -16.95 -10.12
N TYR A 392 -3.20 -15.82 -10.62
CA TYR A 392 -4.38 -15.12 -10.09
C TYR A 392 -5.49 -14.90 -11.14
N ASP A 393 -6.74 -14.97 -10.71
CA ASP A 393 -7.93 -14.66 -11.51
C ASP A 393 -8.29 -13.16 -11.51
N PHE A 394 -7.32 -12.25 -11.58
CA PHE A 394 -7.58 -10.80 -11.49
C PHE A 394 -8.37 -10.19 -12.66
N GLY A 395 -8.62 -10.93 -13.73
CA GLY A 395 -9.23 -10.41 -14.95
C GLY A 395 -10.65 -9.89 -14.76
N LEU A 396 -10.99 -8.87 -15.56
CA LEU A 396 -12.39 -8.54 -15.86
C LEU A 396 -13.01 -9.57 -16.81
N VAL A 397 -12.16 -10.21 -17.64
CA VAL A 397 -12.47 -11.39 -18.45
C VAL A 397 -11.55 -12.55 -18.10
N ASP A 398 -12.01 -13.76 -18.33
CA ASP A 398 -11.15 -14.94 -18.22
C ASP A 398 -10.23 -15.12 -19.44
N VAL A 399 -9.37 -16.14 -19.41
CA VAL A 399 -8.47 -16.46 -20.55
C VAL A 399 -9.21 -16.86 -21.85
N ASN A 400 -10.53 -17.05 -21.79
CA ASN A 400 -11.43 -17.35 -22.90
C ASN A 400 -12.25 -16.13 -23.38
N ASP A 401 -11.86 -14.91 -22.99
CA ASP A 401 -12.53 -13.64 -23.32
C ASP A 401 -13.99 -13.54 -22.86
N ARG A 402 -14.40 -14.34 -21.87
CA ARG A 402 -15.75 -14.18 -21.32
C ARG A 402 -15.66 -13.30 -20.07
N PRO A 403 -16.46 -12.21 -20.00
CA PRO A 403 -16.53 -11.38 -18.81
C PRO A 403 -16.92 -12.16 -17.57
N TYR A 404 -16.45 -11.72 -16.41
CA TYR A 404 -17.04 -12.08 -15.13
C TYR A 404 -18.26 -11.20 -14.89
N GLU A 405 -19.45 -11.63 -15.34
CA GLU A 405 -20.63 -10.77 -15.50
C GLU A 405 -21.03 -10.04 -14.23
N GLY A 406 -21.00 -10.73 -13.08
CA GLY A 406 -21.30 -10.13 -11.78
C GLY A 406 -20.32 -9.02 -11.38
N LEU A 407 -19.03 -9.24 -11.61
CA LEU A 407 -17.96 -8.27 -11.31
C LEU A 407 -18.09 -7.04 -12.22
N VAL A 408 -18.14 -7.23 -13.54
CA VAL A 408 -18.20 -6.10 -14.48
C VAL A 408 -19.51 -5.33 -14.34
N ALA A 409 -20.63 -5.98 -14.01
CA ALA A 409 -21.89 -5.29 -13.75
C ALA A 409 -21.85 -4.48 -12.44
N ALA A 410 -21.20 -4.99 -11.40
CA ALA A 410 -21.01 -4.25 -10.14
C ALA A 410 -20.12 -3.03 -10.34
N LEU A 411 -18.96 -3.21 -10.99
CA LEU A 411 -18.06 -2.12 -11.34
C LEU A 411 -18.71 -1.09 -12.27
N ALA A 412 -19.48 -1.52 -13.29
CA ALA A 412 -20.19 -0.60 -14.18
C ALA A 412 -21.14 0.33 -13.43
N ARG A 413 -21.91 -0.21 -12.47
CA ARG A 413 -22.81 0.59 -11.63
C ARG A 413 -22.04 1.58 -10.76
N THR A 414 -20.93 1.15 -10.16
CA THR A 414 -20.13 1.97 -9.26
C THR A 414 -19.31 3.04 -9.99
N ASN A 415 -18.57 2.64 -11.03
CA ASN A 415 -17.65 3.50 -11.78
C ASN A 415 -18.33 4.75 -12.35
N GLY A 416 -19.59 4.63 -12.80
CA GLY A 416 -20.36 5.74 -13.37
C GLY A 416 -20.63 6.89 -12.41
N HIS A 417 -20.59 6.66 -11.09
CA HIS A 417 -20.81 7.69 -10.07
C HIS A 417 -19.60 8.00 -9.19
N LEU A 418 -18.42 7.40 -9.43
CA LEU A 418 -17.24 7.63 -8.59
C LEU A 418 -16.79 9.09 -8.57
N ALA A 419 -16.88 9.81 -9.70
CA ALA A 419 -16.57 11.24 -9.73
C ALA A 419 -17.53 12.05 -8.82
N VAL A 420 -18.80 11.67 -8.73
CA VAL A 420 -19.77 12.30 -7.82
C VAL A 420 -19.41 12.01 -6.37
N VAL A 421 -19.14 10.75 -6.03
CA VAL A 421 -18.69 10.34 -4.69
C VAL A 421 -17.40 11.08 -4.29
N HIS A 422 -16.48 11.23 -5.23
CA HIS A 422 -15.21 11.90 -4.99
C HIS A 422 -15.37 13.40 -4.74
N ARG A 423 -16.19 14.09 -5.53
CA ARG A 423 -16.52 15.50 -5.30
C ARG A 423 -17.08 15.73 -3.90
N ASP A 424 -17.93 14.81 -3.45
CA ASP A 424 -18.63 14.93 -2.17
C ASP A 424 -17.76 14.39 -1.00
N SER A 425 -16.52 13.95 -1.27
CA SER A 425 -15.58 13.46 -0.25
C SER A 425 -15.03 14.54 0.68
N ALA A 426 -15.12 15.82 0.28
CA ALA A 426 -14.74 16.96 1.13
C ALA A 426 -15.49 16.94 2.48
N ASP A 427 -16.76 16.56 2.42
CA ASP A 427 -17.72 16.52 3.53
C ASP A 427 -17.89 15.12 4.11
N GLY A 428 -17.16 14.13 3.59
CA GLY A 428 -17.20 12.76 4.07
C GLY A 428 -16.79 12.69 5.54
N PRO A 429 -17.36 11.77 6.33
CA PRO A 429 -16.93 11.55 7.70
C PRO A 429 -15.49 11.07 7.66
N ARG A 430 -14.54 12.00 7.77
CA ARG A 430 -13.27 11.67 8.41
C ARG A 430 -13.68 11.14 9.78
N PRO A 431 -13.17 10.01 10.27
CA PRO A 431 -13.34 9.59 11.65
C PRO A 431 -12.59 10.57 12.58
N ARG A 432 -12.95 11.86 12.52
CA ARG A 432 -12.74 12.83 13.57
C ARG A 432 -13.78 12.46 14.61
N PHE A 433 -13.36 11.61 15.54
CA PHE A 433 -14.14 11.32 16.74
C PHE A 433 -14.31 12.63 17.53
N SER A 434 -15.32 13.42 17.18
CA SER A 434 -15.76 14.57 17.97
C SER A 434 -16.71 14.06 19.05
N GLY A 435 -16.17 13.34 20.02
CA GLY A 435 -16.92 12.70 21.10
C GLY A 435 -16.12 11.58 21.78
N ALA A 436 -16.67 11.03 22.86
CA ALA A 436 -16.11 9.83 23.49
C ALA A 436 -16.33 8.61 22.57
N TRP A 437 -15.26 8.11 21.97
CA TRP A 437 -15.29 6.85 21.24
C TRP A 437 -15.67 5.70 22.18
N THR A 438 -16.57 4.82 21.72
CA THR A 438 -17.04 3.65 22.47
C THR A 438 -16.66 2.39 21.73
N MET A 439 -16.06 1.44 22.43
CA MET A 439 -15.71 0.14 21.88
C MET A 439 -16.99 -0.68 21.58
N PRO A 440 -17.22 -1.10 20.33
CA PRO A 440 -18.42 -1.84 19.95
C PRO A 440 -18.37 -3.29 20.43
N ARG A 441 -19.55 -3.88 20.57
CA ARG A 441 -19.71 -5.31 20.75
C ARG A 441 -19.54 -6.03 19.40
N ALA A 442 -18.69 -7.04 19.34
CA ALA A 442 -18.54 -7.89 18.15
C ALA A 442 -17.93 -9.26 18.52
N ASP A 443 -18.39 -10.30 17.85
CA ASP A 443 -17.82 -11.65 17.96
C ASP A 443 -16.77 -11.83 16.87
N ILE A 444 -15.49 -11.84 17.29
CA ILE A 444 -14.32 -11.96 16.41
C ILE A 444 -13.71 -13.34 16.61
N ASP A 445 -13.46 -14.08 15.52
CA ASP A 445 -12.70 -15.33 15.56
C ASP A 445 -11.38 -15.18 14.80
N PRO A 446 -10.27 -14.89 15.48
CA PRO A 446 -8.95 -14.71 14.85
C PRO A 446 -8.49 -15.87 13.95
N ARG A 447 -9.14 -17.04 14.06
CA ARG A 447 -8.78 -18.25 13.30
C ARG A 447 -9.29 -18.23 11.86
N ASP A 448 -10.27 -17.40 11.55
CA ASP A 448 -10.79 -17.28 10.19
C ASP A 448 -9.84 -16.51 9.26
N ARG A 449 -8.91 -15.74 9.85
CA ARG A 449 -7.88 -14.93 9.17
C ARG A 449 -8.50 -13.89 8.25
N SER A 450 -9.57 -13.27 8.71
CA SER A 450 -10.33 -12.25 8.01
C SER A 450 -10.36 -10.98 8.84
N LEU A 451 -10.85 -9.90 8.24
CA LEU A 451 -11.32 -8.75 9.02
C LEU A 451 -12.79 -8.46 8.71
N GLY A 452 -13.46 -9.34 7.96
CA GLY A 452 -14.76 -9.10 7.35
C GLY A 452 -15.89 -8.93 8.37
N GLU A 453 -15.75 -9.53 9.55
CA GLU A 453 -16.71 -9.51 10.65
C GLU A 453 -16.60 -8.23 11.51
N TRP A 454 -15.51 -7.47 11.40
CA TRP A 454 -15.30 -6.28 12.20
C TRP A 454 -16.27 -5.16 11.81
N PRO A 455 -16.95 -4.52 12.78
CA PRO A 455 -17.76 -3.32 12.52
C PRO A 455 -16.87 -2.09 12.40
N LYS A 456 -16.06 -2.04 11.33
CA LYS A 456 -14.91 -1.12 11.13
C LYS A 456 -15.23 0.35 11.40
N ASP A 457 -16.40 0.83 11.01
CA ASP A 457 -16.85 2.21 11.25
C ASP A 457 -16.88 2.61 12.74
N THR A 458 -17.03 1.62 13.63
CA THR A 458 -17.10 1.83 15.08
C THR A 458 -15.93 1.19 15.84
N ALA A 459 -15.38 0.09 15.31
CA ALA A 459 -14.26 -0.62 15.93
C ALA A 459 -12.93 0.08 15.70
N LEU A 460 -12.80 0.91 14.65
CA LEU A 460 -11.60 1.68 14.37
C LEU A 460 -11.25 2.58 15.54
N VAL A 461 -10.07 2.34 16.10
CA VAL A 461 -9.51 3.10 17.20
C VAL A 461 -9.17 4.52 16.72
N PRO A 462 -9.50 5.56 17.51
CA PRO A 462 -9.04 6.92 17.23
C PRO A 462 -7.52 6.99 17.06
N SER A 463 -7.07 7.78 16.09
CA SER A 463 -5.66 7.87 15.69
C SER A 463 -4.71 8.04 16.89
N LEU A 464 -3.61 7.29 16.85
CA LEU A 464 -2.54 7.38 17.84
C LEU A 464 -1.63 8.57 17.50
N ALA A 465 -1.12 9.25 18.52
CA ALA A 465 -0.17 10.33 18.34
C ALA A 465 1.21 9.77 17.95
N THR A 466 1.91 10.49 17.09
CA THR A 466 3.25 10.16 16.59
C THR A 466 4.26 11.24 16.99
N PRO A 467 5.56 10.92 17.07
CA PRO A 467 6.61 11.93 17.16
C PRO A 467 6.52 12.95 16.03
N ALA A 468 7.02 14.17 16.29
CA ALA A 468 7.05 15.23 15.29
C ALA A 468 7.73 14.76 13.99
N GLY A 469 7.04 14.94 12.87
CA GLY A 469 7.50 14.54 11.53
C GLY A 469 7.18 13.10 11.16
N GLU A 470 6.80 12.21 12.10
CA GLU A 470 6.36 10.85 11.81
C GLU A 470 4.84 10.77 11.56
N VAL A 471 4.42 9.72 10.87
CA VAL A 471 3.01 9.45 10.56
C VAL A 471 2.56 8.09 11.11
N PRO A 472 1.25 7.88 11.35
CA PRO A 472 0.72 6.58 11.69
C PRO A 472 1.15 5.52 10.67
N PHE A 473 1.41 4.31 11.15
CA PHE A 473 1.88 3.20 10.33
C PHE A 473 1.00 1.96 10.43
N GLY A 474 -0.18 2.13 11.02
CA GLY A 474 -1.24 1.14 11.06
C GLY A 474 -2.49 1.68 11.73
N ASP A 475 -3.58 0.97 11.48
CA ASP A 475 -4.87 1.15 12.14
C ASP A 475 -5.11 -0.02 13.12
N LEU A 476 -5.69 0.32 14.25
CA LEU A 476 -6.06 -0.63 15.30
C LEU A 476 -7.59 -0.72 15.35
N LEU A 477 -8.10 -1.93 15.52
CA LEU A 477 -9.51 -2.21 15.74
C LEU A 477 -9.67 -2.77 17.14
N LEU A 478 -10.71 -2.34 17.86
CA LEU A 478 -11.04 -2.86 19.18
C LEU A 478 -12.52 -3.21 19.25
N ALA A 479 -12.80 -4.37 19.84
CA ALA A 479 -14.16 -4.83 20.10
C ALA A 479 -14.20 -5.62 21.42
N TRP A 480 -15.40 -5.85 21.93
CA TRP A 480 -15.62 -6.70 23.10
C TRP A 480 -16.79 -7.64 22.89
N ASN A 481 -16.85 -8.71 23.67
CA ASN A 481 -18.04 -9.56 23.78
C ASN A 481 -18.16 -10.16 25.19
N GLY A 482 -19.03 -11.15 25.35
CA GLY A 482 -19.22 -11.84 26.63
C GLY A 482 -17.97 -12.59 27.12
N GLU A 483 -17.05 -12.96 26.24
CA GLU A 483 -15.88 -13.78 26.55
C GLU A 483 -14.62 -12.97 26.82
N GLY A 484 -14.45 -11.83 26.13
CA GLY A 484 -13.27 -11.00 26.31
C GLY A 484 -13.21 -9.75 25.44
N LEU A 485 -11.99 -9.33 25.18
CA LEU A 485 -11.63 -8.23 24.29
C LEU A 485 -11.00 -8.78 23.01
N ALA A 486 -11.24 -8.11 21.89
CA ALA A 486 -10.61 -8.37 20.61
C ALA A 486 -9.79 -7.16 20.16
N LEU A 487 -8.63 -7.42 19.54
CA LEU A 487 -7.73 -6.45 18.93
C LEU A 487 -7.45 -6.88 17.49
N GLY A 488 -7.74 -5.99 16.54
CA GLY A 488 -7.31 -6.12 15.15
C GLY A 488 -6.22 -5.11 14.84
N LEU A 489 -5.30 -5.47 13.96
CA LEU A 489 -4.25 -4.58 13.46
C LEU A 489 -4.14 -4.73 11.96
N VAL A 490 -4.12 -3.60 11.25
CA VAL A 490 -3.63 -3.49 9.87
C VAL A 490 -2.53 -2.45 9.83
N ALA A 491 -1.32 -2.85 9.51
CA ALA A 491 -0.13 -2.00 9.49
C ALA A 491 0.75 -2.28 8.29
N MET A 492 1.74 -1.40 8.09
CA MET A 492 2.82 -1.64 7.15
C MET A 492 4.19 -1.39 7.79
N ASP A 493 5.08 -2.36 7.62
CA ASP A 493 6.49 -2.23 7.95
C ASP A 493 7.32 -3.30 7.23
N TYR A 494 8.56 -2.97 6.89
CA TYR A 494 9.46 -3.89 6.19
C TYR A 494 10.59 -4.34 7.12
N TYR A 495 10.81 -5.65 7.21
CA TYR A 495 11.89 -6.24 8.00
C TYR A 495 12.83 -7.04 7.10
N ASP A 496 14.05 -6.55 6.96
CA ASP A 496 15.11 -7.25 6.23
C ASP A 496 15.81 -8.28 7.14
N PRO A 497 15.84 -9.57 6.78
CA PRO A 497 16.42 -10.63 7.61
C PRO A 497 17.93 -10.54 7.81
N HIS A 498 18.62 -9.75 6.99
CA HIS A 498 20.06 -9.57 7.03
C HIS A 498 20.48 -8.26 7.71
N LEU A 499 19.55 -7.41 8.12
CA LEU A 499 19.87 -6.11 8.69
C LEU A 499 20.22 -6.18 10.19
N LEU A 500 19.59 -7.06 10.98
CA LEU A 500 19.77 -7.13 12.44
C LEU A 500 20.74 -8.24 12.84
N ALA A 501 21.69 -7.94 13.75
CA ALA A 501 22.57 -8.94 14.33
C ALA A 501 21.94 -9.56 15.58
N TYR A 502 21.53 -10.82 15.51
CA TYR A 502 21.07 -11.59 16.67
C TYR A 502 21.51 -13.06 16.58
N GLY A 503 21.47 -13.74 17.72
CA GLY A 503 21.86 -15.15 17.84
C GLY A 503 20.71 -16.10 17.48
N ASP A 504 20.41 -17.04 18.38
CA ASP A 504 19.38 -18.04 18.10
C ASP A 504 17.94 -17.53 18.27
N GLU A 505 17.75 -16.60 19.22
CA GLU A 505 16.44 -16.02 19.52
C GLU A 505 16.34 -14.60 19.00
N PHE A 506 15.20 -14.28 18.38
CA PHE A 506 14.92 -12.94 17.91
C PHE A 506 14.67 -12.00 19.12
N PRO A 507 15.37 -10.87 19.22
CA PRO A 507 15.19 -9.94 20.34
C PRO A 507 13.84 -9.23 20.24
N ARG A 508 12.89 -9.56 21.13
CA ARG A 508 11.52 -8.98 21.13
C ARG A 508 11.48 -7.45 21.12
N GLY A 509 12.46 -6.78 21.74
CA GLY A 509 12.57 -5.31 21.71
C GLY A 509 12.88 -4.72 20.32
N GLU A 510 13.16 -5.55 19.31
CA GLU A 510 13.35 -5.17 17.91
C GLU A 510 12.15 -5.55 17.02
N ALA A 511 11.13 -6.23 17.58
CA ALA A 511 9.96 -6.67 16.84
C ALA A 511 9.04 -5.48 16.51
N PHE A 512 8.21 -5.64 15.47
CA PHE A 512 6.98 -4.88 15.41
C PHE A 512 6.11 -5.31 16.59
N ARG A 513 5.62 -4.35 17.38
CA ARG A 513 4.92 -4.64 18.64
C ARG A 513 3.74 -3.71 18.85
N VAL A 514 2.63 -4.24 19.35
CA VAL A 514 1.53 -3.48 19.94
C VAL A 514 1.54 -3.69 21.45
N ASP A 515 1.71 -2.61 22.19
CA ASP A 515 1.63 -2.58 23.65
C ASP A 515 0.20 -2.18 24.05
N TRP A 516 -0.42 -3.00 24.90
CA TRP A 516 -1.83 -2.90 25.27
C TRP A 516 -2.01 -2.94 26.79
N GLY A 517 -2.19 -1.76 27.38
CA GLY A 517 -2.54 -1.59 28.78
C GLY A 517 -4.05 -1.67 28.99
N VAL A 518 -4.51 -2.52 29.92
CA VAL A 518 -5.92 -2.67 30.27
C VAL A 518 -6.10 -2.79 31.78
N ASP A 519 -6.93 -1.92 32.36
CA ASP A 519 -7.45 -2.09 33.71
C ASP A 519 -8.97 -2.27 33.64
N ALA A 520 -9.41 -3.49 33.93
CA ALA A 520 -10.81 -3.90 33.98
C ALA A 520 -11.44 -3.75 35.38
N GLY A 521 -10.75 -3.09 36.31
CA GLY A 521 -11.16 -2.94 37.72
C GLY A 521 -10.53 -3.94 38.68
N ALA A 522 -9.65 -4.82 38.19
CA ALA A 522 -8.85 -5.76 38.98
C ALA A 522 -7.36 -5.35 39.06
N GLY A 523 -7.05 -4.12 38.64
CA GLY A 523 -5.69 -3.60 38.51
C GLY A 523 -5.20 -3.63 37.07
N PRO A 524 -4.20 -2.78 36.73
CA PRO A 524 -3.67 -2.68 35.38
C PRO A 524 -2.92 -3.94 34.96
N ARG A 525 -3.21 -4.43 33.77
CA ARG A 525 -2.48 -5.47 33.05
C ARG A 525 -1.80 -4.87 31.83
N ARG A 526 -0.56 -5.28 31.57
CA ARG A 526 0.20 -4.91 30.37
C ARG A 526 0.36 -6.12 29.49
N LEU A 527 -0.20 -6.04 28.30
CA LEU A 527 -0.11 -7.06 27.27
C LEU A 527 0.79 -6.54 26.17
N SER A 528 1.57 -7.43 25.56
CA SER A 528 2.41 -7.13 24.41
C SER A 528 2.14 -8.15 23.32
N LEU A 529 1.75 -7.66 22.15
CA LEU A 529 1.61 -8.43 20.93
C LEU A 529 2.80 -8.15 20.03
N SER A 530 3.73 -9.10 19.92
CA SER A 530 4.94 -8.99 19.12
C SER A 530 4.85 -9.82 17.84
N ILE A 531 5.31 -9.27 16.71
CA ILE A 531 5.39 -9.95 15.42
C ILE A 531 6.82 -10.44 15.22
N ILE A 532 7.00 -11.75 15.38
CA ILE A 532 8.32 -12.37 15.37
C ILE A 532 8.59 -12.94 13.98
N PRO A 533 9.65 -12.45 13.29
CA PRO A 533 10.01 -12.98 11.99
C PRO A 533 10.61 -14.39 12.07
N PRO A 534 10.45 -15.21 11.03
CA PRO A 534 11.11 -16.50 10.97
C PRO A 534 12.63 -16.29 10.86
N LYS A 535 13.42 -17.14 11.51
CA LYS A 535 14.89 -17.10 11.40
C LYS A 535 15.37 -17.35 9.97
N VAL A 536 14.68 -18.25 9.26
CA VAL A 536 14.98 -18.61 7.88
C VAL A 536 13.79 -18.26 7.01
N PHE A 537 14.01 -17.35 6.06
CA PHE A 537 12.98 -16.95 5.11
C PHE A 537 12.88 -18.00 3.98
N PRO A 538 11.69 -18.52 3.68
CA PRO A 538 11.51 -19.48 2.60
C PRO A 538 11.78 -18.84 1.24
N LYS A 539 12.38 -19.61 0.32
CA LYS A 539 12.68 -19.14 -1.05
C LYS A 539 11.48 -19.17 -2.01
N LYS A 540 10.43 -19.93 -1.68
CA LYS A 540 9.34 -20.29 -2.62
C LYS A 540 7.93 -20.08 -2.05
N SER A 541 7.82 -19.52 -0.85
CA SER A 541 6.55 -19.19 -0.21
C SER A 541 6.72 -17.88 0.54
N ALA A 542 5.61 -17.27 0.93
CA ALA A 542 5.69 -16.09 1.76
C ALA A 542 6.18 -16.45 3.18
N PRO A 543 6.97 -15.58 3.84
CA PRO A 543 7.45 -15.82 5.18
C PRO A 543 6.29 -15.78 6.18
N GLN A 544 6.20 -16.79 7.05
CA GLN A 544 5.21 -16.80 8.12
C GLN A 544 5.80 -16.13 9.37
N MET A 545 5.33 -14.93 9.68
CA MET A 545 5.57 -14.29 10.96
C MET A 545 4.73 -14.97 12.04
N ARG A 546 5.24 -14.98 13.27
CA ARG A 546 4.49 -15.46 14.44
C ARG A 546 3.99 -14.26 15.25
N ALA A 547 2.68 -14.19 15.47
CA ALA A 547 2.11 -13.32 16.50
C ALA A 547 2.31 -13.96 17.88
N GLU A 548 2.98 -13.26 18.79
CA GLU A 548 3.22 -13.69 20.17
C GLU A 548 2.57 -12.68 21.12
N LEU A 549 1.53 -13.11 21.83
CA LEU A 549 0.82 -12.30 22.82
C LEU A 549 1.19 -12.78 24.23
N CYS A 550 1.73 -11.88 25.04
CA CYS A 550 2.14 -12.18 26.41
C CYS A 550 1.82 -11.05 27.39
N TYR A 551 1.85 -11.34 28.69
CA TYR A 551 1.97 -10.31 29.71
C TYR A 551 3.39 -9.74 29.66
N ASP A 552 3.51 -8.41 29.59
CA ASP A 552 4.77 -7.69 29.73
C ASP A 552 4.86 -7.07 31.13
N GLU A 553 4.99 -7.95 32.11
CA GLU A 553 5.21 -7.59 33.51
C GLU A 553 6.64 -7.97 33.91
N HIS A 554 7.43 -7.00 34.40
CA HIS A 554 8.80 -7.20 34.86
C HIS A 554 9.80 -7.65 33.76
N GLY A 555 9.55 -7.30 32.49
CA GLY A 555 10.45 -7.62 31.37
C GLY A 555 10.48 -9.09 30.97
N ARG A 556 9.48 -9.87 31.42
CA ARG A 556 9.23 -11.25 30.99
C ARG A 556 8.01 -11.28 30.08
N CYS A 557 7.97 -12.26 29.19
CA CYS A 557 6.86 -12.49 28.27
C CYS A 557 6.17 -13.78 28.70
N ASP A 558 5.24 -13.65 29.65
CA ASP A 558 4.51 -14.78 30.21
C ASP A 558 3.24 -15.05 29.37
N PRO A 559 2.91 -16.31 29.02
CA PRO A 559 1.73 -16.62 28.21
C PRO A 559 0.43 -16.09 28.83
N VAL A 560 -0.48 -15.57 28.00
CA VAL A 560 -1.82 -15.11 28.43
C VAL A 560 -2.81 -16.28 28.30
N PRO A 561 -3.30 -16.88 29.39
CA PRO A 561 -4.14 -18.08 29.32
C PRO A 561 -5.43 -17.85 28.54
N GLY A 562 -5.67 -18.70 27.54
CA GLY A 562 -6.87 -18.65 26.70
C GLY A 562 -6.88 -17.53 25.65
N ALA A 563 -5.83 -16.70 25.59
CA ALA A 563 -5.70 -15.73 24.52
C ALA A 563 -5.31 -16.40 23.20
N VAL A 564 -5.78 -15.82 22.10
CA VAL A 564 -5.45 -16.26 20.74
C VAL A 564 -4.85 -15.06 20.02
N ALA A 565 -3.79 -15.27 19.25
CA ALA A 565 -3.24 -14.26 18.35
C ALA A 565 -2.85 -14.93 17.03
N VAL A 566 -3.36 -14.41 15.92
CA VAL A 566 -3.17 -15.00 14.59
C VAL A 566 -2.68 -13.92 13.65
N TYR A 567 -1.50 -14.16 13.08
CA TYR A 567 -0.95 -13.35 12.01
C TYR A 567 -1.39 -13.92 10.66
N PHE A 568 -1.89 -13.05 9.78
CA PHE A 568 -2.29 -13.41 8.42
C PHE A 568 -2.01 -12.32 7.37
N GLY A 569 -1.20 -11.31 7.71
CA GLY A 569 -0.55 -10.45 6.72
C GLY A 569 0.46 -11.27 5.94
N SER A 570 0.03 -12.02 4.93
CA SER A 570 0.74 -13.23 4.50
C SER A 570 2.12 -12.99 3.90
N ASP A 571 2.54 -11.75 3.68
CA ASP A 571 3.89 -11.34 3.33
C ASP A 571 4.20 -9.92 3.85
N GLN A 572 5.48 -9.69 4.19
CA GLN A 572 5.91 -8.30 4.32
C GLN A 572 5.73 -7.59 2.99
N PRO A 573 5.49 -6.29 2.99
CA PRO A 573 5.55 -5.35 4.12
C PRO A 573 4.22 -5.15 4.88
N ARG A 574 3.20 -5.98 4.64
CA ARG A 574 1.89 -5.83 5.29
C ARG A 574 1.83 -6.65 6.58
N ILE A 575 1.31 -6.05 7.64
CA ILE A 575 1.16 -6.68 8.95
C ILE A 575 -0.32 -6.67 9.29
N THR A 576 -0.93 -7.86 9.28
CA THR A 576 -2.32 -8.04 9.69
C THR A 576 -2.40 -9.09 10.78
N VAL A 577 -3.02 -8.71 11.90
CA VAL A 577 -3.17 -9.58 13.08
C VAL A 577 -4.52 -9.39 13.71
N GLU A 578 -5.05 -10.50 14.22
CA GLU A 578 -6.15 -10.49 15.17
C GLU A 578 -5.73 -11.19 16.45
N ALA A 579 -6.21 -10.66 17.57
CA ALA A 579 -6.01 -11.27 18.86
C ALA A 579 -7.26 -11.14 19.74
N THR A 580 -7.49 -12.14 20.59
CA THR A 580 -8.53 -12.11 21.63
C THR A 580 -7.92 -12.39 22.99
N VAL A 581 -8.42 -11.69 24.01
CA VAL A 581 -8.00 -11.81 25.41
C VAL A 581 -9.22 -12.04 26.28
N PRO A 582 -9.34 -13.22 26.93
CA PRO A 582 -10.48 -13.51 27.80
C PRO A 582 -10.55 -12.59 29.02
N TRP A 583 -11.76 -12.29 29.49
CA TRP A 583 -11.96 -11.51 30.72
C TRP A 583 -11.20 -12.06 31.92
N ARG A 584 -11.12 -13.40 32.04
CA ARG A 584 -10.39 -14.08 33.13
C ARG A 584 -8.90 -13.79 33.11
N ALA A 585 -8.30 -13.60 31.93
CA ALA A 585 -6.90 -13.19 31.80
C ALA A 585 -6.68 -11.76 32.30
N LEU A 586 -7.71 -10.91 32.24
CA LEU A 586 -7.71 -9.56 32.80
C LEU A 586 -8.07 -9.52 34.29
N GLY A 587 -8.25 -10.68 34.93
CA GLY A 587 -8.56 -10.78 36.37
C GLY A 587 -10.03 -10.61 36.73
N VAL A 588 -10.95 -10.62 35.74
CA VAL A 588 -12.40 -10.45 35.97
C VAL A 588 -13.20 -11.62 35.38
N ALA A 589 -14.37 -11.93 35.95
CA ALA A 589 -15.18 -13.07 35.51
C ALA A 589 -15.91 -12.85 34.18
N GLY A 590 -16.08 -11.58 33.79
CA GLY A 590 -16.83 -11.16 32.61
C GLY A 590 -16.68 -9.65 32.39
N PRO A 591 -17.43 -9.08 31.44
CA PRO A 591 -17.38 -7.66 31.15
C PRO A 591 -17.72 -6.85 32.41
N PRO A 592 -16.84 -5.93 32.89
CA PRO A 592 -17.16 -5.10 34.06
C PRO A 592 -18.36 -4.18 33.77
N PRO A 593 -19.00 -3.55 34.77
CA PRO A 593 -20.08 -2.58 34.54
C PRO A 593 -19.57 -1.15 34.25
N ARG A 594 -18.29 -0.86 34.56
CA ARG A 594 -17.67 0.46 34.39
C ARG A 594 -16.85 0.52 33.09
N PRO A 595 -16.53 1.72 32.57
CA PRO A 595 -15.53 1.87 31.50
C PRO A 595 -14.21 1.18 31.87
N LEU A 596 -13.53 0.67 30.86
CA LEU A 596 -12.17 0.15 31.01
C LEU A 596 -11.20 1.31 31.02
N ARG A 597 -10.06 1.19 31.71
CA ARG A 597 -8.97 2.16 31.54
C ARG A 597 -7.92 1.53 30.64
N MET A 598 -7.63 2.16 29.52
CA MET A 598 -6.82 1.54 28.47
C MET A 598 -5.74 2.48 27.94
N GLN A 599 -4.62 1.88 27.52
CA GLN A 599 -3.57 2.53 26.77
C GLN A 599 -3.16 1.65 25.59
N LEU A 600 -2.98 2.24 24.41
CA LEU A 600 -2.44 1.59 23.24
C LEU A 600 -1.18 2.33 22.78
N ALA A 601 -0.17 1.54 22.41
CA ALA A 601 0.99 2.02 21.68
C ALA A 601 1.43 0.96 20.66
N ALA A 602 2.10 1.39 19.60
CA ALA A 602 2.73 0.50 18.64
C ALA A 602 4.16 0.95 18.37
N THR A 603 5.04 -0.01 18.15
CA THR A 603 6.45 0.17 17.81
C THR A 603 6.73 -0.59 16.52
N ALA A 604 7.33 0.08 15.55
CA ALA A 604 7.79 -0.54 14.30
C ALA A 604 9.06 -1.36 14.53
N PHE A 605 9.42 -2.23 13.58
CA PHE A 605 10.65 -3.02 13.64
C PHE A 605 11.87 -2.12 13.91
N HIS A 606 12.82 -2.68 14.67
CA HIS A 606 14.06 -2.01 15.06
C HIS A 606 13.88 -0.73 15.90
N ARG A 607 12.69 -0.52 16.49
CA ARG A 607 12.29 0.76 17.12
C ARG A 607 12.43 1.94 16.16
N SER A 608 12.22 1.71 14.87
CA SER A 608 12.42 2.75 13.84
C SER A 608 11.51 3.96 14.04
N ARG A 609 10.29 3.73 14.54
CA ARG A 609 9.25 4.72 14.87
C ARG A 609 8.23 4.11 15.85
N TRP A 610 7.43 4.96 16.47
CA TRP A 610 6.36 4.54 17.38
C TRP A 610 5.15 5.48 17.31
N MET A 611 4.01 5.01 17.80
CA MET A 611 2.79 5.79 17.98
C MET A 611 2.08 5.38 19.28
N SER A 612 1.42 6.30 19.98
CA SER A 612 0.69 6.00 21.22
C SER A 612 -0.47 6.95 21.47
N TRP A 613 -1.45 6.51 22.24
CA TRP A 613 -2.61 7.37 22.57
C TRP A 613 -2.25 8.61 23.40
N ASN A 614 -1.24 8.55 24.26
CA ASN A 614 -0.90 9.66 25.15
C ASN A 614 0.28 10.50 24.62
N GLY A 615 0.80 10.17 23.43
CA GLY A 615 1.92 10.89 22.83
C GLY A 615 3.26 10.68 23.54
N LEU A 616 3.37 9.66 24.39
CA LEU A 616 4.62 9.27 25.04
C LEU A 616 5.22 8.02 24.36
N PRO A 617 6.55 7.83 24.41
CA PRO A 617 7.19 6.60 23.97
C PRO A 617 6.53 5.37 24.60
N PRO A 618 6.37 4.23 23.90
CA PRO A 618 5.57 3.09 24.36
C PRO A 618 5.90 2.61 25.78
N ASP A 619 7.17 2.47 26.13
CA ASP A 619 7.60 2.05 27.47
C ASP A 619 7.25 3.09 28.55
N GLU A 620 7.23 4.39 28.22
CA GLU A 620 6.76 5.45 29.11
C GLU A 620 5.24 5.50 29.17
N ALA A 621 4.57 5.32 28.04
CA ALA A 621 3.13 5.33 27.92
C ALA A 621 2.46 4.25 28.78
N MET A 622 3.12 3.10 28.94
CA MET A 622 2.63 1.99 29.75
C MET A 622 2.92 2.13 31.25
N LYS A 623 3.85 3.01 31.67
CA LYS A 623 4.28 3.12 33.08
C LYS A 623 3.19 3.62 34.01
N ASP A 624 2.56 4.74 33.65
CA ASP A 624 1.56 5.40 34.51
C ASP A 624 0.13 4.99 34.12
N ALA A 625 -0.39 3.98 34.82
CA ALA A 625 -1.76 3.54 34.64
C ALA A 625 -2.79 4.58 35.09
N ALA A 626 -2.43 5.60 35.88
CA ALA A 626 -3.36 6.68 36.26
C ALA A 626 -3.69 7.62 35.08
N GLY A 627 -2.82 7.69 34.07
CA GLY A 627 -3.03 8.47 32.84
C GLY A 627 -3.79 7.74 31.72
N TRP A 628 -4.17 6.47 31.92
CA TRP A 628 -4.87 5.68 30.90
C TRP A 628 -6.29 6.19 30.65
N ARG A 629 -6.73 6.09 29.38
CA ARG A 629 -8.00 6.65 28.89
C ARG A 629 -9.18 5.79 29.35
N ASP A 630 -10.28 6.42 29.75
CA ASP A 630 -11.55 5.74 29.96
C ASP A 630 -12.17 5.34 28.61
N VAL A 631 -12.36 4.04 28.40
CA VAL A 631 -12.96 3.45 27.22
C VAL A 631 -14.30 2.83 27.61
N ALA A 632 -15.37 3.52 27.23
CA ALA A 632 -16.73 3.01 27.37
C ALA A 632 -16.99 1.90 26.34
N ARG A 633 -17.89 0.99 26.71
CA ARG A 633 -18.34 -0.11 25.85
C ARG A 633 -19.77 0.16 25.40
N ARG A 634 -20.06 -0.16 24.15
CA ARG A 634 -21.38 -0.06 23.53
C ARG A 634 -21.85 -1.47 23.15
N ASP A 635 -23.08 -1.79 23.51
CA ASP A 635 -23.77 -3.01 23.09
C ASP A 635 -24.19 -2.98 21.61
#